data_AF-A0A813FRP0-F1
#
_entry.id   AF-A0A813FRP0-F1
#
_cell.length_a   1.000
_cell.length_b   1.000
_cell.length_c   1.000
_cell.angle_alpha   90.00
_cell.angle_beta   90.00
_cell.angle_gamma   90.00
#
_symmetry.space_group_name_H-M   'P 1'
#
loop_
_entity.id
_entity.type
_entity.pdbx_description
1 polymer ?
#
loop_
_entity_poly.entity_id
_entity_poly.type
_entity_poly.pdbx_seq_one_letter_code
_entity_poly.pdbx_strand_id
1 'polypeptide(L)'
;MVLQKLSDAARGYAPAESSSSTKAYRWIEFANKGEQFTEFDESHFKLSGHFESNSSEGHKAYQDRLRSIHFRKEGKSKAQIATLLGRSEQFVAKWWQKEEREVPRPWGVHEYMAKELGSKTATNLATGLGEESVTSTAAWWRDIEIKRKYLCDPAIYEELLQNTEWKSSISRTRDFSTGANTVKYDKEGKMKVQGNQGAKYTKGSSPAFDKLLQKFYAEYGLEDRTSGIALNWYPDGDGALGSHRHDCWTALFSFGQERILTIDKTPLLLQDSDLVIFGTQRHGVPRMPEVKGGRITVPIFFYPDSLQMQKQWQTLTDPEDPRKSRELSKLQSTHQLGQAAAHTALWESDPGRAAALHQLLQLGFEESQSRAALSASDFDAERAAELLLMSGAGSDFTGLSEDDHFSIAPFVGGAASSSRGGRAGRWASGASASGCCVLDATDKDQVSLIGPAADTDADVAFALELQMEEESRGRAPLDWAHAGGEDEDVAAALAAQFEEEEDLGAKGELLAKQFEEYEEQIKRDSAEDWHGRGDLMQSEFVRETLSFETMDKVTCYSIGHGQQTEKSFYELLQLNSVRTLYDFRASDHRGDVHSPCPQFSTRALKSSCRVRGIAYKHIALGRETAYGILKHVQSDEAKHAMAELLWHAKRSRTAFLGFDQDWKLDHRQVVADLLSTAGHQVKHIDMTGAPEDHEDGRKMPDFIVKEEERLRKLEKQRQAGELKRPEKSSVDRSSEAVAAKLLRPAQEVDAMDELRNASNQVELVRAQRNLARLQRLGDKHGLMANKVVKAAPRWILDEAREQEEWIANKKAEKAGILLGDQGRSGKKGDGAEKTDAGSSTGGGSTEELMVECGGCGQIDTWSELALGDGFCRSCRASGQSGDGDLPGAAAEELEAVQCATCDATLPWEVLCLADGHCPSCAENSLSSSSSTNPALKIEASPATEAAPQEAAETTIHKPPATATTASPTATTTTATSAAPVSTAAPATEQGIGTYNNNDNNNHNNNNNKTAARAGECGMTAIPDAASVFADVAPVAHKSAWRAARRSAQQAAAAARVEVA
;
A
#
# COMPACT_ATOMS: atom_id res chain seq x y z
N MET A 1 19.43 -22.02 -32.53
CA MET A 1 20.17 -21.85 -31.25
C MET A 1 19.37 -21.11 -30.18
N VAL A 2 18.82 -19.90 -30.39
CA VAL A 2 18.05 -19.20 -29.33
C VAL A 2 16.79 -19.99 -28.93
N LEU A 3 15.97 -20.41 -29.89
CA LEU A 3 14.82 -21.30 -29.66
C LEU A 3 15.21 -22.64 -29.03
N GLN A 4 16.41 -23.16 -29.32
CA GLN A 4 16.94 -24.38 -28.69
C GLN A 4 17.21 -24.13 -27.19
N LYS A 5 17.86 -23.01 -26.84
CA LYS A 5 18.10 -22.63 -25.43
C LYS A 5 16.83 -22.36 -24.64
N LEU A 6 15.76 -21.86 -25.28
CA LEU A 6 14.44 -21.71 -24.66
C LEU A 6 13.75 -23.07 -24.48
N SER A 7 13.78 -23.94 -25.50
CA SER A 7 13.34 -25.35 -25.40
C SER A 7 14.05 -26.11 -24.28
N ASP A 8 15.37 -25.97 -24.17
CA ASP A 8 16.16 -26.71 -23.19
C ASP A 8 16.00 -26.15 -21.76
N ALA A 9 15.60 -24.87 -21.62
CA ALA A 9 15.15 -24.31 -20.35
C ALA A 9 13.75 -24.83 -19.95
N ALA A 10 12.83 -25.00 -20.91
CA ALA A 10 11.50 -25.56 -20.67
C ALA A 10 11.52 -27.08 -20.36
N ARG A 11 12.46 -27.83 -20.94
CA ARG A 11 12.58 -29.30 -20.76
C ARG A 11 13.20 -29.74 -19.43
N GLY A 12 13.60 -28.81 -18.55
CA GLY A 12 14.18 -29.12 -17.23
C GLY A 12 13.22 -29.74 -16.21
N TYR A 13 11.92 -29.81 -16.50
CA TYR A 13 10.87 -30.24 -15.57
C TYR A 13 10.55 -31.76 -15.59
N ALA A 14 11.57 -32.61 -15.69
CA ALA A 14 11.41 -34.01 -15.31
C ALA A 14 11.42 -34.13 -13.77
N PRO A 15 10.36 -34.62 -13.10
CA PRO A 15 10.35 -34.74 -11.65
C PRO A 15 11.30 -35.88 -11.22
N ALA A 16 12.47 -35.51 -10.73
CA ALA A 16 13.34 -36.46 -10.04
C ALA A 16 12.62 -36.95 -8.77
N GLU A 17 12.60 -38.27 -8.55
CA GLU A 17 12.04 -38.90 -7.35
C GLU A 17 12.86 -38.47 -6.12
N SER A 18 12.37 -37.44 -5.41
CA SER A 18 13.10 -36.81 -4.31
C SER A 18 12.75 -37.45 -2.97
N SER A 19 13.79 -37.72 -2.17
CA SER A 19 13.67 -37.69 -0.71
C SER A 19 12.99 -36.39 -0.25
N SER A 20 12.30 -36.42 0.90
CA SER A 20 11.43 -35.34 1.40
C SER A 20 12.16 -33.99 1.44
N SER A 21 12.00 -33.20 0.36
CA SER A 21 12.81 -32.02 0.10
C SER A 21 12.17 -30.77 0.68
N THR A 22 12.48 -30.50 1.95
CA THR A 22 12.23 -29.20 2.57
C THR A 22 12.89 -28.11 1.71
N LYS A 23 12.10 -27.15 1.21
CA LYS A 23 12.61 -26.00 0.45
C LYS A 23 12.77 -24.81 1.38
N ALA A 24 13.98 -24.27 1.44
CA ALA A 24 14.28 -23.07 2.21
C ALA A 24 14.41 -21.85 1.29
N TYR A 25 13.87 -20.70 1.71
CA TYR A 25 13.96 -19.44 0.97
C TYR A 25 14.36 -18.27 1.87
N ARG A 26 15.30 -17.46 1.40
CA ARG A 26 15.55 -16.11 1.91
C ARG A 26 14.68 -15.09 1.21
N TRP A 27 14.04 -14.22 2.00
CA TRP A 27 13.13 -13.21 1.48
C TRP A 27 13.14 -11.91 2.29
N ILE A 28 12.72 -10.81 1.66
CA ILE A 28 12.73 -9.47 2.27
C ILE A 28 11.34 -8.83 2.12
N GLU A 29 10.64 -8.63 3.24
CA GLU A 29 9.37 -7.89 3.26
C GLU A 29 9.62 -6.39 3.08
N PHE A 30 8.84 -5.72 2.23
CA PHE A 30 9.04 -4.29 1.84
C PHE A 30 9.20 -3.31 3.02
N ALA A 31 8.60 -3.60 4.18
CA ALA A 31 8.68 -2.76 5.38
C ALA A 31 9.78 -3.17 6.36
N ASN A 32 10.26 -4.41 6.31
CA ASN A 32 11.23 -4.94 7.26
C ASN A 32 12.64 -4.78 6.70
N LYS A 33 13.55 -4.29 7.54
CA LYS A 33 14.98 -4.17 7.18
C LYS A 33 15.77 -5.45 7.45
N GLY A 34 15.12 -6.46 8.00
CA GLY A 34 15.67 -7.79 8.18
C GLY A 34 15.26 -8.69 7.03
N GLU A 35 16.24 -9.36 6.45
CA GLU A 35 16.02 -10.59 5.70
C GLU A 35 15.30 -11.60 6.61
N GLN A 36 14.37 -12.35 6.04
CA GLN A 36 13.64 -13.44 6.67
C GLN A 36 14.05 -14.74 5.99
N PHE A 37 13.95 -15.83 6.74
CA PHE A 37 14.21 -17.18 6.27
C PHE A 37 13.00 -18.03 6.60
N THR A 38 12.55 -18.86 5.67
CA THR A 38 11.41 -19.75 5.87
C THR A 38 11.66 -21.05 5.14
N GLU A 39 11.46 -22.14 5.88
CA GLU A 39 11.49 -23.50 5.37
C GLU A 39 10.06 -23.96 5.12
N PHE A 40 9.83 -24.58 3.96
CA PHE A 40 8.56 -25.16 3.55
C PHE A 40 8.77 -26.66 3.39
N ASP A 41 8.07 -27.44 4.20
CA ASP A 41 8.13 -28.89 4.24
C ASP A 41 7.13 -29.54 3.28
N GLU A 42 7.10 -30.87 3.25
CA GLU A 42 6.16 -31.61 2.40
C GLU A 42 4.69 -31.38 2.81
N SER A 43 4.41 -31.09 4.08
CA SER A 43 3.04 -30.77 4.52
C SER A 43 2.56 -29.45 3.92
N HIS A 44 3.43 -28.43 3.83
CA HIS A 44 3.11 -27.18 3.14
C HIS A 44 2.82 -27.37 1.65
N PHE A 45 3.50 -28.29 0.96
CA PHE A 45 3.22 -28.58 -0.46
C PHE A 45 1.91 -29.38 -0.67
N LYS A 46 1.55 -30.25 0.28
CA LYS A 46 0.27 -30.97 0.30
C LYS A 46 -0.90 -30.09 0.79
N LEU A 47 -0.59 -28.93 1.36
CA LEU A 47 -1.55 -27.96 1.92
C LEU A 47 -2.59 -27.52 0.88
N SER A 48 -3.82 -28.00 1.07
CA SER A 48 -4.99 -27.66 0.27
C SER A 48 -6.23 -27.61 1.18
N GLY A 49 -7.22 -26.82 0.80
CA GLY A 49 -8.38 -26.51 1.65
C GLY A 49 -8.31 -25.13 2.26
N HIS A 50 -8.80 -24.97 3.50
CA HIS A 50 -9.05 -23.66 4.12
C HIS A 50 -8.17 -23.44 5.36
N PHE A 51 -7.65 -22.23 5.47
CA PHE A 51 -6.71 -21.82 6.52
C PHE A 51 -7.18 -20.51 7.13
N GLU A 52 -7.22 -20.49 8.46
CA GLU A 52 -7.51 -19.27 9.18
C GLU A 52 -6.36 -18.28 9.00
N SER A 53 -6.69 -17.02 8.69
CA SER A 53 -5.65 -16.00 8.56
C SER A 53 -5.05 -15.66 9.92
N ASN A 54 -3.72 -15.73 10.04
CA ASN A 54 -2.97 -15.20 11.20
C ASN A 54 -2.94 -13.66 11.24
N SER A 55 -4.09 -13.03 10.95
CA SER A 55 -4.31 -11.63 11.26
C SER A 55 -4.03 -11.36 12.74
N SER A 56 -3.62 -10.12 13.06
CA SER A 56 -3.27 -9.79 14.45
C SER A 56 -4.42 -10.17 15.40
N GLU A 57 -4.11 -10.55 16.65
CA GLU A 57 -5.12 -10.97 17.64
C GLU A 57 -6.33 -9.99 17.71
N GLY A 58 -6.08 -8.69 17.56
CA GLY A 58 -7.13 -7.67 17.49
C GLY A 58 -8.01 -7.74 16.23
N HIS A 59 -7.44 -8.05 15.06
CA HIS A 59 -8.17 -8.29 13.80
C HIS A 59 -9.01 -9.57 13.89
N LYS A 60 -8.42 -10.70 14.29
CA LYS A 60 -9.17 -11.96 14.51
C LYS A 60 -10.31 -11.76 15.51
N ALA A 61 -10.02 -11.15 16.66
CA ALA A 61 -11.06 -10.84 17.65
C ALA A 61 -12.12 -9.84 17.15
N TYR A 62 -11.88 -9.05 16.11
CA TYR A 62 -12.87 -8.19 15.46
C TYR A 62 -13.71 -8.97 14.44
N GLN A 63 -13.07 -9.82 13.63
CA GLN A 63 -13.73 -10.77 12.73
C GLN A 63 -14.70 -11.68 13.49
N ASP A 64 -14.29 -12.27 14.63
CA ASP A 64 -15.14 -13.13 15.46
C ASP A 64 -16.38 -12.40 16.01
N ARG A 65 -16.27 -11.10 16.31
CA ARG A 65 -17.41 -10.28 16.76
C ARG A 65 -18.41 -10.06 15.63
N LEU A 66 -17.93 -9.76 14.42
CA LEU A 66 -18.79 -9.62 13.24
C LEU A 66 -19.44 -10.95 12.86
N ARG A 67 -18.68 -12.07 12.89
CA ARG A 67 -19.21 -13.43 12.69
C ARG A 67 -20.29 -13.77 13.72
N SER A 68 -20.11 -13.40 14.99
CA SER A 68 -21.12 -13.61 16.04
C SER A 68 -22.45 -12.92 15.72
N ILE A 69 -22.42 -11.68 15.20
CA ILE A 69 -23.61 -10.92 14.81
C ILE A 69 -24.24 -11.50 13.54
N HIS A 70 -23.42 -11.89 12.56
CA HIS A 70 -23.89 -12.49 11.32
C HIS A 70 -24.55 -13.86 11.55
N PHE A 71 -23.92 -14.76 12.28
CA PHE A 71 -24.50 -16.06 12.63
C PHE A 71 -25.77 -15.94 13.51
N ARG A 72 -25.92 -14.88 14.32
CA ARG A 72 -27.21 -14.55 14.97
C ARG A 72 -28.29 -14.26 13.93
N LYS A 73 -27.98 -13.46 12.89
CA LYS A 73 -28.93 -13.11 11.82
C LYS A 73 -29.34 -14.36 11.00
N GLU A 74 -28.48 -15.36 10.90
CA GLU A 74 -28.82 -16.69 10.35
C GLU A 74 -29.63 -17.61 11.29
N GLY A 75 -29.94 -17.16 12.52
CA GLY A 75 -30.70 -17.95 13.49
C GLY A 75 -29.90 -18.99 14.30
N LYS A 76 -28.57 -19.00 14.22
CA LYS A 76 -27.72 -19.93 14.99
C LYS A 76 -27.74 -19.58 16.49
N SER A 77 -27.76 -20.59 17.35
CA SER A 77 -27.76 -20.41 18.81
C SER A 77 -26.39 -19.97 19.34
N LYS A 78 -26.34 -19.37 20.55
CA LYS A 78 -25.09 -18.94 21.20
C LYS A 78 -24.04 -20.06 21.28
N ALA A 79 -24.46 -21.25 21.70
CA ALA A 79 -23.60 -22.43 21.84
C ALA A 79 -23.00 -22.86 20.49
N GLN A 80 -23.83 -22.95 19.45
CA GLN A 80 -23.36 -23.27 18.09
C GLN A 80 -22.36 -22.23 17.57
N ILE A 81 -22.64 -20.93 17.78
CA ILE A 81 -21.72 -19.85 17.40
C ILE A 81 -20.41 -19.92 18.18
N ALA A 82 -20.46 -20.25 19.47
CA ALA A 82 -19.28 -20.40 20.32
C ALA A 82 -18.38 -21.53 19.82
N THR A 83 -18.96 -22.70 19.54
CA THR A 83 -18.27 -23.84 18.92
C THR A 83 -17.69 -23.48 17.55
N LEU A 84 -18.48 -22.87 16.66
CA LEU A 84 -18.05 -22.49 15.30
C LEU A 84 -16.90 -21.47 15.27
N LEU A 85 -16.77 -20.64 16.30
CA LEU A 85 -15.71 -19.63 16.41
C LEU A 85 -14.52 -20.06 17.28
N GLY A 86 -14.58 -21.22 17.94
CA GLY A 86 -13.61 -21.60 18.97
C GLY A 86 -13.54 -20.58 20.11
N ARG A 87 -14.68 -19.97 20.48
CA ARG A 87 -14.80 -18.95 21.53
C ARG A 87 -15.76 -19.40 22.62
N SER A 88 -15.71 -18.76 23.79
CA SER A 88 -16.67 -19.05 24.86
C SER A 88 -18.06 -18.48 24.56
N GLU A 89 -19.12 -19.12 25.07
CA GLU A 89 -20.48 -18.58 24.98
C GLU A 89 -20.62 -17.18 25.59
N GLN A 90 -19.81 -16.86 26.60
CA GLN A 90 -19.75 -15.51 27.19
C GLN A 90 -19.24 -14.47 26.19
N PHE A 91 -18.23 -14.81 25.38
CA PHE A 91 -17.75 -13.94 24.30
C PHE A 91 -18.87 -13.71 23.29
N VAL A 92 -19.53 -14.78 22.82
CA VAL A 92 -20.64 -14.68 21.87
C VAL A 92 -21.77 -13.84 22.45
N ALA A 93 -22.22 -14.13 23.66
CA ALA A 93 -23.31 -13.41 24.35
C ALA A 93 -23.06 -11.90 24.43
N LYS A 94 -21.80 -11.46 24.61
CA LYS A 94 -21.41 -10.05 24.68
C LYS A 94 -21.47 -9.31 23.34
N TRP A 95 -21.29 -10.01 22.23
CA TRP A 95 -21.10 -9.40 20.91
C TRP A 95 -22.22 -9.67 19.93
N TRP A 96 -22.80 -10.88 19.94
CA TRP A 96 -23.82 -11.30 18.99
C TRP A 96 -25.07 -10.41 19.02
N GLN A 97 -25.43 -9.84 20.18
CA GLN A 97 -26.59 -8.95 20.39
C GLN A 97 -26.37 -7.53 19.86
N LYS A 98 -25.12 -7.13 19.61
CA LYS A 98 -24.80 -5.80 19.10
C LYS A 98 -25.11 -5.69 17.62
N GLU A 99 -25.19 -4.46 17.13
CA GLU A 99 -25.13 -4.22 15.69
C GLU A 99 -23.69 -4.04 15.20
N GLU A 100 -23.45 -4.29 13.91
CA GLU A 100 -22.11 -4.27 13.31
C GLU A 100 -21.37 -2.94 13.55
N ARG A 101 -22.12 -1.82 13.55
CA ARG A 101 -21.62 -0.46 13.83
C ARG A 101 -21.13 -0.24 15.26
N GLU A 102 -21.54 -1.08 16.20
CA GLU A 102 -21.22 -1.00 17.64
C GLU A 102 -20.00 -1.86 18.02
N VAL A 103 -19.46 -2.62 17.06
CA VAL A 103 -18.25 -3.41 17.26
C VAL A 103 -17.03 -2.49 17.22
N PRO A 104 -16.26 -2.34 18.32
CA PRO A 104 -15.13 -1.42 18.34
C PRO A 104 -14.02 -1.92 17.42
N ARG A 105 -13.68 -1.09 16.43
CA ARG A 105 -12.66 -1.35 15.41
C ARG A 105 -11.26 -1.33 16.03
N PRO A 106 -10.45 -2.41 15.90
CA PRO A 106 -9.07 -2.44 16.38
C PRO A 106 -8.16 -1.58 15.51
N TRP A 107 -6.99 -1.20 16.03
CA TRP A 107 -6.04 -0.41 15.26
C TRP A 107 -5.48 -1.20 14.06
N GLY A 108 -5.60 -0.62 12.86
CA GLY A 108 -5.20 -1.27 11.60
C GLY A 108 -6.34 -1.96 10.83
N VAL A 109 -7.55 -2.04 11.39
CA VAL A 109 -8.78 -2.25 10.59
C VAL A 109 -9.17 -0.88 10.03
N HIS A 110 -9.08 -0.72 8.71
CA HIS A 110 -9.21 0.57 8.04
C HIS A 110 -10.66 1.04 7.94
N GLU A 111 -10.85 2.36 7.90
CA GLU A 111 -12.17 3.01 7.87
C GLU A 111 -13.00 2.69 6.62
N TYR A 112 -12.35 2.52 5.46
CA TYR A 112 -13.05 2.15 4.23
C TYR A 112 -13.78 0.81 4.33
N MET A 113 -13.33 -0.10 5.22
CA MET A 113 -13.97 -1.40 5.46
C MET A 113 -15.29 -1.30 6.24
N ALA A 114 -15.79 -0.10 6.56
CA ALA A 114 -16.90 0.12 7.50
C ALA A 114 -18.11 0.86 6.89
N LYS A 115 -18.53 0.44 5.68
CA LYS A 115 -19.78 0.77 4.96
C LYS A 115 -19.83 1.98 4.00
N GLU A 116 -19.35 3.17 4.35
CA GLU A 116 -19.65 4.36 3.51
C GLU A 116 -18.75 4.58 2.29
N LEU A 117 -17.46 4.21 2.36
CA LEU A 117 -16.49 4.50 1.29
C LEU A 117 -16.41 3.40 0.22
N GLY A 118 -16.46 2.12 0.59
CA GLY A 118 -16.42 1.01 -0.38
C GLY A 118 -17.54 1.11 -1.41
N SER A 119 -18.78 1.32 -0.94
CA SER A 119 -19.97 1.40 -1.78
C SER A 119 -20.00 2.61 -2.74
N LYS A 120 -19.26 3.69 -2.44
CA LYS A 120 -19.18 4.88 -3.31
C LYS A 120 -17.95 4.91 -4.22
N THR A 121 -16.88 4.19 -3.87
CA THR A 121 -15.62 4.23 -4.64
C THR A 121 -15.51 3.09 -5.67
N ALA A 122 -16.18 1.96 -5.46
CA ALA A 122 -16.15 0.82 -6.36
C ALA A 122 -17.47 0.61 -7.14
N THR A 123 -18.62 0.89 -6.52
CA THR A 123 -19.93 0.42 -7.03
C THR A 123 -20.63 1.41 -7.97
N ASN A 124 -20.20 2.68 -8.01
CA ASN A 124 -20.80 3.72 -8.87
C ASN A 124 -20.73 3.45 -10.38
N LEU A 125 -19.99 2.42 -10.84
CA LEU A 125 -19.85 2.09 -12.26
C LEU A 125 -20.53 0.79 -12.72
N ALA A 126 -20.92 -0.11 -11.81
CA ALA A 126 -21.15 -1.52 -12.17
C ALA A 126 -22.61 -1.98 -12.10
N THR A 127 -23.31 -1.73 -10.99
CA THR A 127 -24.66 -2.27 -10.78
C THR A 127 -25.53 -1.33 -9.96
N GLY A 128 -26.71 -0.99 -10.51
CA GLY A 128 -27.75 -0.19 -9.85
C GLY A 128 -28.49 -0.96 -8.75
N LEU A 129 -27.75 -1.58 -7.83
CA LEU A 129 -28.30 -2.24 -6.65
C LEU A 129 -28.94 -1.18 -5.75
N GLY A 130 -30.25 -1.29 -5.54
CA GLY A 130 -31.03 -0.33 -4.77
C GLY A 130 -30.52 -0.09 -3.36
N GLU A 131 -30.79 1.11 -2.84
CA GLU A 131 -30.25 1.67 -1.59
C GLU A 131 -30.53 0.82 -0.34
N GLU A 132 -31.49 -0.12 -0.41
CA GLU A 132 -31.84 -1.06 0.66
C GLU A 132 -30.87 -2.24 0.83
N SER A 133 -29.95 -2.49 -0.10
CA SER A 133 -28.97 -3.59 0.00
C SER A 133 -27.85 -3.27 1.00
N VAL A 134 -28.15 -3.35 2.29
CA VAL A 134 -27.18 -3.14 3.38
C VAL A 134 -26.22 -4.32 3.45
N THR A 135 -25.19 -4.30 2.59
CA THR A 135 -24.10 -5.26 2.63
C THR A 135 -23.44 -5.28 4.01
N SER A 136 -23.42 -6.47 4.62
CA SER A 136 -22.86 -6.64 5.97
C SER A 136 -21.35 -6.45 5.94
N THR A 137 -20.78 -5.73 6.91
CA THR A 137 -19.32 -5.59 7.05
C THR A 137 -18.63 -6.93 7.32
N ALA A 138 -19.38 -7.94 7.76
CA ALA A 138 -18.89 -9.31 7.87
C ALA A 138 -18.48 -9.91 6.51
N ALA A 139 -19.12 -9.50 5.41
CA ALA A 139 -18.93 -10.13 4.10
C ALA A 139 -17.61 -9.80 3.41
N TRP A 140 -16.86 -8.82 3.88
CA TRP A 140 -15.58 -8.43 3.29
C TRP A 140 -14.42 -9.28 3.86
N TRP A 141 -14.75 -10.25 4.70
CA TRP A 141 -13.85 -11.22 5.31
C TRP A 141 -14.17 -12.60 4.77
N ARG A 142 -13.13 -13.33 4.36
CA ARG A 142 -13.18 -14.71 3.89
C ARG A 142 -11.89 -15.38 4.36
N ASP A 143 -11.97 -16.60 4.86
CA ASP A 143 -10.78 -17.36 5.24
C ASP A 143 -9.95 -17.74 3.98
N ILE A 144 -8.68 -18.11 4.16
CA ILE A 144 -7.75 -18.33 3.04
C ILE A 144 -7.99 -19.74 2.48
N GLU A 145 -8.51 -19.84 1.25
CA GLU A 145 -8.65 -21.10 0.53
C GLU A 145 -7.45 -21.30 -0.40
N ILE A 146 -6.85 -22.50 -0.42
CA ILE A 146 -5.76 -22.87 -1.32
C ILE A 146 -6.15 -24.13 -2.08
N LYS A 147 -6.13 -24.06 -3.41
CA LYS A 147 -6.21 -25.22 -4.31
C LYS A 147 -4.89 -25.36 -5.06
N ARG A 148 -4.10 -26.35 -4.66
CA ARG A 148 -2.85 -26.70 -5.33
C ARG A 148 -3.13 -27.23 -6.73
N LYS A 149 -2.32 -26.84 -7.72
CA LYS A 149 -2.40 -27.38 -9.09
C LYS A 149 -3.84 -27.37 -9.67
N TYR A 150 -4.54 -26.25 -9.50
CA TYR A 150 -5.95 -26.10 -9.84
C TYR A 150 -6.26 -26.41 -11.31
N LEU A 151 -5.36 -26.02 -12.22
CA LEU A 151 -5.30 -26.49 -13.60
C LEU A 151 -3.86 -26.38 -14.10
N CYS A 152 -3.16 -27.51 -14.20
CA CYS A 152 -1.81 -27.56 -14.75
C CYS A 152 -1.83 -27.58 -16.28
N ASP A 153 -1.88 -26.41 -16.89
CA ASP A 153 -1.60 -26.22 -18.31
C ASP A 153 -0.35 -25.34 -18.49
N PRO A 154 0.80 -25.90 -18.92
CA PRO A 154 2.04 -25.15 -19.05
C PRO A 154 1.98 -24.07 -20.14
N ALA A 155 1.01 -24.12 -21.06
CA ALA A 155 0.83 -23.10 -22.08
C ALA A 155 0.42 -21.74 -21.48
N ILE A 156 -0.28 -21.73 -20.33
CA ILE A 156 -0.80 -20.49 -19.71
C ILE A 156 0.31 -19.47 -19.45
N TYR A 157 1.44 -19.90 -18.90
CA TYR A 157 2.55 -18.98 -18.59
C TYR A 157 3.14 -18.39 -19.88
N GLU A 158 3.39 -19.22 -20.89
CA GLU A 158 4.01 -18.78 -22.15
C GLU A 158 3.07 -17.93 -23.01
N GLU A 159 1.80 -18.33 -23.16
CA GLU A 159 0.78 -17.56 -23.87
C GLU A 159 0.58 -16.19 -23.23
N LEU A 160 0.37 -16.12 -21.90
CA LEU A 160 0.23 -14.84 -21.20
C LEU A 160 1.51 -14.01 -21.29
N LEU A 161 2.71 -14.62 -21.21
CA LEU A 161 3.97 -13.88 -21.31
C LEU A 161 4.16 -13.26 -22.70
N GLN A 162 3.83 -14.00 -23.76
CA GLN A 162 4.07 -13.60 -25.16
C GLN A 162 2.99 -12.67 -25.72
N ASN A 163 1.72 -12.87 -25.33
CA ASN A 163 0.56 -12.17 -25.92
C ASN A 163 0.07 -10.98 -25.08
N THR A 164 0.76 -10.62 -24.00
CA THR A 164 0.38 -9.50 -23.11
C THR A 164 1.37 -8.34 -23.24
N GLU A 165 0.85 -7.11 -23.37
CA GLU A 165 1.67 -5.89 -23.29
C GLU A 165 2.02 -5.56 -21.83
N TRP A 166 3.20 -5.97 -21.38
CA TRP A 166 3.66 -5.75 -19.99
C TRP A 166 4.19 -4.33 -19.77
N LYS A 167 3.57 -3.57 -18.85
CA LYS A 167 4.00 -2.20 -18.51
C LYS A 167 4.65 -2.12 -17.14
N SER A 168 5.79 -1.45 -17.05
CA SER A 168 6.49 -1.22 -15.79
C SER A 168 5.70 -0.24 -14.92
N SER A 169 4.99 -0.77 -13.92
CA SER A 169 4.14 0.05 -13.05
C SER A 169 4.96 0.92 -12.10
N ILE A 170 4.49 2.13 -11.82
CA ILE A 170 5.12 3.05 -10.87
C ILE A 170 4.63 2.76 -9.46
N SER A 171 5.54 2.79 -8.48
CA SER A 171 5.18 2.48 -7.09
C SER A 171 4.39 3.64 -6.50
N ARG A 172 3.11 3.38 -6.22
CA ARG A 172 2.20 4.35 -5.60
C ARG A 172 2.02 4.05 -4.10
N THR A 173 1.64 5.06 -3.33
CA THR A 173 1.11 4.92 -1.96
C THR A 173 -0.30 5.48 -1.94
N ARG A 174 -1.28 4.74 -1.43
CA ARG A 174 -2.59 5.32 -1.12
C ARG A 174 -2.49 6.01 0.25
N ASP A 175 -2.71 7.32 0.30
CA ASP A 175 -2.90 8.03 1.57
C ASP A 175 -4.24 7.62 2.16
N PHE A 176 -4.20 6.82 3.22
CA PHE A 176 -5.40 6.35 3.93
C PHE A 176 -6.22 7.45 4.62
N SER A 177 -5.79 8.72 4.58
CA SER A 177 -6.56 9.87 5.08
C SER A 177 -7.39 10.58 4.02
N THR A 178 -6.89 10.67 2.80
CA THR A 178 -7.56 11.35 1.67
C THR A 178 -8.07 10.38 0.61
N GLY A 179 -7.66 9.12 0.64
CA GLY A 179 -7.91 8.12 -0.39
C GLY A 179 -7.04 8.28 -1.64
N ALA A 180 -6.34 9.40 -1.79
CA ALA A 180 -5.54 9.75 -2.96
C ALA A 180 -4.28 8.89 -3.07
N ASN A 181 -3.80 8.65 -4.29
CA ASN A 181 -2.52 8.03 -4.50
C ASN A 181 -1.42 9.09 -4.65
N THR A 182 -0.25 8.81 -4.10
CA THR A 182 0.98 9.58 -4.30
C THR A 182 2.03 8.69 -4.97
N VAL A 183 2.78 9.24 -5.93
CA VAL A 183 3.93 8.58 -6.53
C VAL A 183 5.01 8.45 -5.44
N LYS A 184 5.65 7.28 -5.36
CA LYS A 184 6.84 7.11 -4.53
C LYS A 184 8.07 7.48 -5.33
N TYR A 185 8.88 8.33 -4.76
CA TYR A 185 10.24 8.60 -5.21
C TYR A 185 11.22 7.81 -4.34
N ASP A 186 12.40 7.56 -4.88
CA ASP A 186 13.51 7.01 -4.11
C ASP A 186 14.20 8.10 -3.26
N LYS A 187 15.39 7.80 -2.75
CA LYS A 187 16.17 8.75 -1.93
C LYS A 187 16.71 9.94 -2.72
N GLU A 188 16.92 9.75 -4.01
CA GLU A 188 17.52 10.69 -4.97
C GLU A 188 16.45 11.55 -5.67
N GLY A 189 15.16 11.25 -5.41
CA GLY A 189 14.01 11.90 -6.06
C GLY A 189 13.64 11.26 -7.40
N LYS A 190 14.23 10.13 -7.79
CA LYS A 190 13.83 9.41 -9.00
C LYS A 190 12.54 8.66 -8.75
N MET A 191 11.71 8.51 -9.77
CA MET A 191 10.46 7.77 -9.68
C MET A 191 10.74 6.30 -9.38
N LYS A 192 10.15 5.77 -8.31
CA LYS A 192 10.35 4.37 -7.93
C LYS A 192 9.46 3.47 -8.78
N VAL A 193 10.03 2.88 -9.82
CA VAL A 193 9.42 1.77 -10.58
C VAL A 193 9.16 0.59 -9.64
N GLN A 194 8.04 -0.12 -9.82
CA GLN A 194 7.76 -1.39 -9.13
C GLN A 194 8.66 -2.50 -9.68
N GLY A 195 8.94 -3.51 -8.86
CA GLY A 195 9.74 -4.66 -9.33
C GLY A 195 8.94 -5.62 -10.21
N ASN A 196 7.60 -5.49 -10.22
CA ASN A 196 6.69 -6.22 -11.10
C ASN A 196 6.20 -5.31 -12.24
N GLN A 197 5.92 -5.95 -13.37
CA GLN A 197 5.22 -5.35 -14.50
C GLN A 197 3.74 -5.70 -14.41
N GLY A 198 2.88 -4.76 -14.77
CA GLY A 198 1.43 -4.91 -14.71
C GLY A 198 0.82 -4.87 -16.11
N ALA A 199 -0.29 -5.58 -16.29
CA ALA A 199 -1.14 -5.49 -17.47
C ALA A 199 -2.60 -5.75 -17.09
N LYS A 200 -3.54 -5.34 -17.95
CA LYS A 200 -4.93 -5.78 -17.90
C LYS A 200 -5.04 -7.07 -18.71
N TYR A 201 -5.84 -8.04 -18.27
CA TYR A 201 -6.10 -9.22 -19.08
C TYR A 201 -7.04 -8.88 -20.24
N THR A 202 -6.71 -9.37 -21.44
CA THR A 202 -7.55 -9.29 -22.64
C THR A 202 -8.01 -10.69 -22.98
N LYS A 203 -9.33 -10.91 -23.03
CA LYS A 203 -9.94 -12.19 -23.43
C LYS A 203 -9.35 -12.66 -24.77
N GLY A 204 -8.99 -13.93 -24.88
CA GLY A 204 -8.34 -14.49 -26.08
C GLY A 204 -6.81 -14.36 -26.10
N SER A 205 -6.16 -13.59 -25.21
CA SER A 205 -4.68 -13.52 -25.18
C SER A 205 -4.03 -14.82 -24.71
N SER A 206 -4.78 -15.69 -24.02
CA SER A 206 -4.36 -17.05 -23.69
C SER A 206 -5.59 -17.96 -23.71
N PRO A 207 -5.82 -18.75 -24.79
CA PRO A 207 -6.88 -19.74 -24.85
C PRO A 207 -6.79 -20.80 -23.75
N ALA A 208 -5.59 -21.11 -23.25
CA ALA A 208 -5.42 -21.98 -22.09
C ALA A 208 -5.96 -21.32 -20.80
N PHE A 209 -5.72 -20.02 -20.61
CA PHE A 209 -6.23 -19.27 -19.47
C PHE A 209 -7.74 -18.99 -19.57
N ASP A 210 -8.29 -18.75 -20.76
CA ASP A 210 -9.75 -18.62 -20.96
C ASP A 210 -10.50 -19.88 -20.51
N LYS A 211 -9.98 -21.08 -20.81
CA LYS A 211 -10.53 -22.36 -20.31
C LYS A 211 -10.49 -22.45 -18.79
N LEU A 212 -9.40 -21.99 -18.18
CA LEU A 212 -9.24 -21.93 -16.73
C LEU A 212 -10.25 -20.96 -16.09
N LEU A 213 -10.44 -19.76 -16.67
CA LEU A 213 -11.42 -18.78 -16.21
C LEU A 213 -12.85 -19.32 -16.29
N GLN A 214 -13.21 -19.99 -17.39
CA GLN A 214 -14.54 -20.61 -17.52
C GLN A 214 -14.78 -21.70 -16.47
N LYS A 215 -13.80 -22.59 -16.24
CA LYS A 215 -13.84 -23.59 -15.17
C LYS A 215 -14.01 -22.92 -13.80
N PHE A 216 -13.23 -21.88 -13.53
CA PHE A 216 -13.27 -21.11 -12.28
C PHE A 216 -14.64 -20.45 -12.06
N TYR A 217 -15.17 -19.72 -13.04
CA TYR A 217 -16.47 -19.07 -12.93
C TYR A 217 -17.63 -20.07 -12.78
N ALA A 218 -17.58 -21.21 -13.46
CA ALA A 218 -18.56 -22.28 -13.30
C ALA A 218 -18.49 -22.97 -11.93
N GLU A 219 -17.28 -23.24 -11.41
CA GLU A 219 -17.09 -23.91 -10.13
C GLU A 219 -17.48 -23.03 -8.93
N TYR A 220 -17.17 -21.73 -9.01
CA TYR A 220 -17.42 -20.77 -7.94
C TYR A 220 -18.73 -19.97 -8.08
N GLY A 221 -19.47 -20.14 -9.18
CA GLY A 221 -20.76 -19.49 -9.40
C GLY A 221 -20.64 -17.98 -9.56
N LEU A 222 -19.67 -17.50 -10.35
CA LEU A 222 -19.44 -16.08 -10.59
C LEU A 222 -20.17 -15.64 -11.86
N GLU A 223 -21.23 -14.84 -11.69
CA GLU A 223 -22.03 -14.28 -12.79
C GLU A 223 -21.28 -13.17 -13.52
N ASP A 224 -20.53 -12.32 -12.79
CA ASP A 224 -19.64 -11.33 -13.39
C ASP A 224 -18.35 -12.01 -13.87
N ARG A 225 -18.22 -12.08 -15.20
CA ARG A 225 -17.15 -12.78 -15.92
C ARG A 225 -16.04 -11.86 -16.43
N THR A 226 -16.13 -10.54 -16.22
CA THR A 226 -15.25 -9.56 -16.90
C THR A 226 -14.65 -8.51 -15.98
N SER A 227 -15.22 -8.28 -14.80
CA SER A 227 -14.68 -7.31 -13.85
C SER A 227 -13.36 -7.77 -13.22
N GLY A 228 -12.35 -6.89 -13.24
CA GLY A 228 -11.26 -6.92 -12.28
C GLY A 228 -10.15 -7.96 -12.47
N ILE A 229 -9.99 -8.58 -13.64
CA ILE A 229 -8.81 -9.43 -13.92
C ILE A 229 -7.60 -8.54 -14.22
N ALA A 230 -6.60 -8.58 -13.34
CA ALA A 230 -5.31 -7.92 -13.55
C ALA A 230 -4.17 -8.94 -13.64
N LEU A 231 -3.12 -8.63 -14.39
CA LEU A 231 -1.94 -9.45 -14.57
C LEU A 231 -0.73 -8.77 -13.90
N ASN A 232 0.06 -9.53 -13.16
CA ASN A 232 1.30 -9.06 -12.55
C ASN A 232 2.44 -10.04 -12.86
N TRP A 233 3.37 -9.63 -13.73
CA TRP A 233 4.57 -10.40 -14.03
C TRP A 233 5.74 -9.94 -13.16
N TYR A 234 6.41 -10.92 -12.55
CA TYR A 234 7.62 -10.77 -11.78
C TYR A 234 8.73 -11.46 -12.59
N PRO A 235 9.59 -10.73 -13.31
CA PRO A 235 10.59 -11.35 -14.19
C PRO A 235 11.58 -12.28 -13.45
N ASP A 236 11.82 -11.99 -12.18
CA ASP A 236 12.68 -12.76 -11.28
C ASP A 236 12.26 -12.56 -9.81
N GLY A 237 13.08 -13.09 -8.90
CA GLY A 237 12.97 -12.90 -7.45
C GLY A 237 13.22 -11.48 -6.93
N ASP A 238 13.80 -10.59 -7.72
CA ASP A 238 14.01 -9.19 -7.34
C ASP A 238 12.73 -8.36 -7.49
N GLY A 239 11.84 -8.77 -8.40
CA GLY A 239 10.49 -8.23 -8.50
C GLY A 239 9.68 -8.44 -7.22
N ALA A 240 9.05 -7.39 -6.67
CA ALA A 240 8.32 -7.45 -5.40
C ALA A 240 7.14 -6.46 -5.34
N LEU A 241 6.03 -6.90 -4.74
CA LEU A 241 4.81 -6.12 -4.55
C LEU A 241 4.61 -5.82 -3.06
N GLY A 242 4.53 -4.53 -2.71
CA GLY A 242 4.42 -4.07 -1.33
C GLY A 242 3.16 -4.55 -0.62
N SER A 243 3.26 -4.80 0.69
CA SER A 243 2.16 -5.33 1.51
C SER A 243 0.99 -4.33 1.62
N HIS A 244 -0.14 -4.65 0.98
CA HIS A 244 -1.32 -3.81 0.79
C HIS A 244 -2.63 -4.59 1.07
N ARG A 245 -3.81 -3.99 0.86
CA ARG A 245 -5.14 -4.61 1.01
C ARG A 245 -6.01 -4.22 -0.18
N HIS A 246 -6.92 -5.10 -0.56
CA HIS A 246 -8.07 -4.78 -1.40
C HIS A 246 -9.33 -4.55 -0.53
N ASP A 247 -10.38 -4.02 -1.14
CA ASP A 247 -11.73 -3.82 -0.58
C ASP A 247 -12.74 -4.89 -1.05
N CYS A 248 -12.30 -5.84 -1.87
CA CYS A 248 -13.04 -6.97 -2.44
C CYS A 248 -12.46 -8.32 -2.00
N TRP A 249 -13.08 -9.42 -2.44
CA TRP A 249 -12.44 -10.74 -2.42
C TRP A 249 -11.50 -10.87 -3.62
N THR A 250 -10.44 -11.65 -3.46
CA THR A 250 -9.41 -11.86 -4.47
C THR A 250 -9.19 -13.35 -4.67
N ALA A 251 -9.43 -13.85 -5.88
CA ALA A 251 -8.91 -15.12 -6.34
C ALA A 251 -7.59 -14.86 -7.08
N LEU A 252 -6.52 -15.52 -6.68
CA LEU A 252 -5.16 -15.25 -7.14
C LEU A 252 -4.57 -16.53 -7.69
N PHE A 253 -4.39 -16.57 -9.02
CA PHE A 253 -3.64 -17.62 -9.70
C PHE A 253 -2.15 -17.30 -9.75
N SER A 254 -1.33 -18.35 -9.77
CA SER A 254 0.13 -18.28 -9.80
C SER A 254 0.67 -19.19 -10.90
N PHE A 255 1.43 -18.65 -11.85
CA PHE A 255 2.02 -19.39 -12.97
C PHE A 255 3.52 -19.11 -13.10
N GLY A 256 4.30 -20.10 -13.50
CA GLY A 256 5.76 -20.04 -13.58
C GLY A 256 6.45 -20.33 -12.25
N GLN A 257 7.57 -19.66 -12.00
CA GLN A 257 8.47 -19.96 -10.90
C GLN A 257 7.85 -19.71 -9.51
N GLU A 258 8.10 -20.61 -8.55
CA GLU A 258 7.50 -20.54 -7.22
C GLU A 258 7.93 -19.27 -6.43
N ARG A 259 6.96 -18.65 -5.75
CA ARG A 259 7.16 -17.41 -4.97
C ARG A 259 6.29 -17.40 -3.71
N ILE A 260 6.79 -16.74 -2.68
CA ILE A 260 6.03 -16.48 -1.45
C ILE A 260 4.97 -15.41 -1.74
N LEU A 261 3.72 -15.69 -1.39
CA LEU A 261 2.69 -14.70 -1.11
C LEU A 261 2.62 -14.54 0.41
N THR A 262 2.85 -13.33 0.93
CA THR A 262 2.59 -13.06 2.36
C THR A 262 1.11 -12.72 2.52
N ILE A 263 0.39 -13.35 3.47
CA ILE A 263 -0.99 -12.99 3.86
C ILE A 263 -1.06 -12.79 5.38
N ASP A 264 -1.39 -11.57 5.79
CA ASP A 264 -1.27 -11.02 7.15
C ASP A 264 0.06 -11.43 7.84
N LYS A 265 1.16 -11.39 7.07
CA LYS A 265 2.55 -11.82 7.40
C LYS A 265 2.81 -13.32 7.45
N THR A 266 1.81 -14.18 7.27
CA THR A 266 2.04 -15.62 7.05
C THR A 266 2.68 -15.81 5.67
N PRO A 267 3.88 -16.40 5.54
CA PRO A 267 4.47 -16.69 4.24
C PRO A 267 3.80 -17.95 3.66
N LEU A 268 3.23 -17.84 2.47
CA LEU A 268 2.65 -18.94 1.72
C LEU A 268 3.41 -19.11 0.41
N LEU A 269 4.25 -20.15 0.31
CA LEU A 269 4.89 -20.50 -0.96
C LEU A 269 3.84 -21.00 -1.96
N LEU A 270 3.72 -20.30 -3.08
CA LEU A 270 2.86 -20.61 -4.22
C LEU A 270 3.69 -21.18 -5.36
N GLN A 271 3.22 -22.29 -5.90
CA GLN A 271 3.83 -22.98 -7.04
C GLN A 271 3.17 -22.54 -8.34
N ASP A 272 3.58 -23.18 -9.44
CA ASP A 272 2.86 -23.09 -10.70
C ASP A 272 1.46 -23.72 -10.58
N SER A 273 0.49 -23.11 -11.26
CA SER A 273 -0.91 -23.53 -11.34
C SER A 273 -1.67 -23.55 -10.01
N ASP A 274 -1.15 -22.89 -8.96
CA ASP A 274 -1.83 -22.74 -7.68
C ASP A 274 -2.89 -21.62 -7.71
N LEU A 275 -4.03 -21.87 -7.07
CA LEU A 275 -5.09 -20.90 -6.80
C LEU A 275 -5.18 -20.62 -5.29
N VAL A 276 -5.19 -19.35 -4.91
CA VAL A 276 -5.52 -18.90 -3.55
C VAL A 276 -6.72 -17.96 -3.59
N ILE A 277 -7.71 -18.15 -2.72
CA ILE A 277 -8.83 -17.20 -2.56
C ILE A 277 -8.82 -16.65 -1.14
N PHE A 278 -8.90 -15.34 -1.01
CA PHE A 278 -8.93 -14.64 0.28
C PHE A 278 -9.78 -13.35 0.18
N GLY A 279 -10.15 -12.79 1.33
CA GLY A 279 -10.91 -11.53 1.40
C GLY A 279 -10.01 -10.30 1.48
N THR A 280 -10.38 -9.33 2.31
CA THR A 280 -9.63 -8.07 2.50
C THR A 280 -8.32 -8.18 3.30
N GLN A 281 -7.74 -9.38 3.47
CA GLN A 281 -6.47 -9.61 4.18
C GLN A 281 -5.30 -8.80 3.60
N ARG A 282 -4.34 -8.43 4.46
CA ARG A 282 -3.17 -7.67 4.01
C ARG A 282 -2.16 -8.61 3.39
N HIS A 283 -1.79 -8.39 2.13
CA HIS A 283 -0.95 -9.32 1.41
C HIS A 283 0.05 -8.62 0.48
N GLY A 284 1.04 -9.36 0.01
CA GLY A 284 2.08 -8.87 -0.91
C GLY A 284 3.13 -9.92 -1.22
N VAL A 285 3.92 -9.68 -2.26
CA VAL A 285 4.97 -10.60 -2.75
C VAL A 285 6.33 -10.02 -2.35
N PRO A 286 7.08 -10.64 -1.41
CA PRO A 286 8.38 -10.16 -0.99
C PRO A 286 9.45 -10.44 -2.04
N ARG A 287 10.57 -9.73 -1.91
CA ARG A 287 11.78 -10.01 -2.70
C ARG A 287 12.35 -11.37 -2.27
N MET A 288 12.78 -12.21 -3.21
CA MET A 288 13.35 -13.55 -2.99
C MET A 288 14.63 -13.70 -3.84
N PRO A 289 15.80 -13.21 -3.40
CA PRO A 289 16.99 -13.06 -4.26
C PRO A 289 17.51 -14.36 -4.92
N GLU A 290 17.16 -15.52 -4.37
CA GLU A 290 17.51 -16.84 -4.88
C GLU A 290 16.71 -17.25 -6.12
N VAL A 291 15.51 -16.70 -6.30
CA VAL A 291 14.62 -17.04 -7.41
C VAL A 291 15.05 -16.29 -8.67
N LYS A 292 15.37 -17.04 -9.74
CA LYS A 292 15.82 -16.49 -11.05
C LYS A 292 14.81 -16.63 -12.19
N GLY A 293 13.82 -17.50 -12.04
CA GLY A 293 12.74 -17.66 -13.00
C GLY A 293 11.62 -16.64 -12.80
N GLY A 294 10.91 -16.33 -13.88
CA GLY A 294 9.77 -15.43 -13.89
C GLY A 294 8.49 -16.08 -13.37
N ARG A 295 7.56 -15.27 -12.88
CA ARG A 295 6.24 -15.68 -12.38
C ARG A 295 5.16 -14.70 -12.82
N ILE A 296 4.06 -15.20 -13.35
CA ILE A 296 2.83 -14.41 -13.58
C ILE A 296 1.87 -14.68 -12.43
N THR A 297 1.26 -13.62 -11.90
CA THR A 297 0.21 -13.68 -10.90
C THR A 297 -1.04 -13.02 -11.45
N VAL A 298 -2.17 -13.73 -11.41
CA VAL A 298 -3.45 -13.22 -11.93
C VAL A 298 -4.45 -13.07 -10.79
N PRO A 299 -4.49 -11.91 -10.10
CA PRO A 299 -5.60 -11.55 -9.24
C PRO A 299 -6.87 -11.24 -10.06
N ILE A 300 -7.97 -11.88 -9.65
CA ILE A 300 -9.34 -11.63 -10.08
C ILE A 300 -10.06 -11.03 -8.87
N PHE A 301 -10.49 -9.78 -9.01
CA PHE A 301 -11.23 -9.06 -7.98
C PHE A 301 -12.73 -9.26 -8.16
N PHE A 302 -13.40 -9.75 -7.12
CA PHE A 302 -14.85 -9.94 -7.14
C PHE A 302 -15.49 -9.59 -5.81
N TYR A 303 -16.75 -9.13 -5.88
CA TYR A 303 -17.59 -8.91 -4.71
C TYR A 303 -18.54 -10.09 -4.56
N PRO A 304 -18.72 -10.65 -3.36
CA PRO A 304 -19.64 -11.76 -3.18
C PRO A 304 -21.08 -11.32 -3.44
N ASP A 305 -21.79 -12.06 -4.30
CA ASP A 305 -23.23 -11.93 -4.47
C ASP A 305 -23.99 -12.42 -3.21
N SER A 306 -25.31 -12.30 -3.19
CA SER A 306 -26.12 -12.68 -2.02
C SER A 306 -26.06 -14.19 -1.66
N LEU A 307 -25.80 -15.08 -2.61
CA LEU A 307 -25.63 -16.52 -2.39
C LEU A 307 -24.20 -16.83 -1.89
N GLN A 308 -23.19 -16.16 -2.44
CA GLN A 308 -21.81 -16.24 -1.98
C GLN A 308 -21.64 -15.63 -0.57
N MET A 309 -22.40 -14.58 -0.23
CA MET A 309 -22.48 -14.01 1.11
C MET A 309 -23.09 -14.99 2.13
N GLN A 310 -24.11 -15.78 1.75
CA GLN A 310 -24.63 -16.85 2.61
C GLN A 310 -23.56 -17.93 2.88
N LYS A 311 -22.68 -18.18 1.91
CA LYS A 311 -21.58 -19.15 2.03
C LYS A 311 -20.23 -18.55 2.44
N GLN A 312 -20.14 -17.27 2.80
CA GLN A 312 -18.85 -16.58 3.04
C GLN A 312 -18.00 -17.16 4.18
N TRP A 313 -18.65 -17.85 5.13
CA TRP A 313 -18.02 -18.52 6.27
C TRP A 313 -18.05 -20.05 6.17
N GLN A 314 -18.65 -20.57 5.10
CA GLN A 314 -18.59 -21.96 4.73
C GLN A 314 -17.54 -22.10 3.62
N THR A 315 -16.96 -23.27 3.48
CA THR A 315 -16.14 -23.55 2.32
C THR A 315 -17.04 -23.48 1.07
N LEU A 316 -16.68 -22.73 0.02
CA LEU A 316 -17.51 -22.71 -1.21
C LEU A 316 -17.66 -24.13 -1.81
N THR A 317 -16.70 -25.00 -1.51
CA THR A 317 -16.79 -26.46 -1.65
C THR A 317 -17.03 -27.16 -0.30
N ASP A 318 -18.21 -26.96 0.31
CA ASP A 318 -18.61 -27.74 1.50
C ASP A 318 -18.82 -29.22 1.09
N PRO A 319 -18.10 -30.19 1.68
CA PRO A 319 -18.25 -31.60 1.35
C PRO A 319 -19.66 -32.15 1.64
N GLU A 320 -20.45 -31.48 2.48
CA GLU A 320 -21.85 -31.83 2.78
C GLU A 320 -22.85 -31.30 1.73
N ASP A 321 -22.53 -30.20 1.01
CA ASP A 321 -23.32 -29.66 -0.12
C ASP A 321 -22.57 -29.71 -1.47
N PRO A 322 -22.14 -30.90 -1.95
CA PRO A 322 -21.40 -31.03 -3.20
C PRO A 322 -22.32 -31.01 -4.44
N ARG A 323 -23.61 -30.66 -4.30
CA ARG A 323 -24.64 -30.93 -5.32
C ARG A 323 -24.74 -29.84 -6.39
N LYS A 324 -24.64 -28.55 -6.00
CA LYS A 324 -24.93 -27.44 -6.94
C LYS A 324 -23.78 -27.06 -7.89
N SER A 325 -22.54 -26.93 -7.43
CA SER A 325 -21.42 -26.62 -8.34
C SER A 325 -21.06 -27.80 -9.25
N ARG A 326 -21.13 -29.03 -8.72
CA ARG A 326 -20.84 -30.24 -9.50
C ARG A 326 -21.84 -30.50 -10.63
N GLU A 327 -23.10 -30.10 -10.55
CA GLU A 327 -24.04 -30.32 -11.67
C GLU A 327 -23.69 -29.42 -12.87
N LEU A 328 -23.47 -28.12 -12.64
CA LEU A 328 -23.03 -27.20 -13.69
C LEU A 328 -21.64 -27.56 -14.24
N SER A 329 -20.65 -27.84 -13.38
CA SER A 329 -19.30 -28.23 -13.82
C SER A 329 -19.21 -29.65 -14.40
N LYS A 330 -20.22 -30.52 -14.24
CA LYS A 330 -20.31 -31.82 -14.93
C LYS A 330 -21.05 -31.75 -16.26
N LEU A 331 -21.98 -30.81 -16.41
CA LEU A 331 -22.74 -30.62 -17.65
C LEU A 331 -21.92 -30.03 -18.79
N GLN A 332 -20.81 -29.35 -18.47
CA GLN A 332 -19.85 -28.86 -19.46
C GLN A 332 -18.54 -29.63 -19.29
N SER A 333 -18.25 -30.57 -20.20
CA SER A 333 -16.96 -31.27 -20.15
C SER A 333 -15.82 -30.28 -20.39
N THR A 334 -14.64 -30.52 -19.82
CA THR A 334 -13.45 -29.68 -20.03
C THR A 334 -13.08 -29.55 -21.52
N HIS A 335 -13.45 -30.54 -22.32
CA HIS A 335 -13.36 -30.53 -23.79
C HIS A 335 -14.32 -29.49 -24.40
N GLN A 336 -15.60 -29.51 -24.01
CA GLN A 336 -16.63 -28.59 -24.52
C GLN A 336 -16.39 -27.12 -24.15
N LEU A 337 -15.93 -26.84 -22.93
CA LEU A 337 -15.56 -25.48 -22.50
C LEU A 337 -14.51 -24.88 -23.44
N GLY A 338 -13.44 -25.64 -23.69
CA GLY A 338 -12.38 -25.24 -24.60
C GLY A 338 -12.79 -25.17 -26.07
N GLN A 339 -13.64 -26.10 -26.52
CA GLN A 339 -14.13 -26.10 -27.90
C GLN A 339 -15.02 -24.90 -28.18
N ALA A 340 -15.99 -24.56 -27.32
CA ALA A 340 -16.84 -23.38 -27.53
C ALA A 340 -16.03 -22.09 -27.54
N ALA A 341 -15.10 -21.91 -26.58
CA ALA A 341 -14.25 -20.72 -26.53
C ALA A 341 -13.37 -20.57 -27.78
N ALA A 342 -12.67 -21.65 -28.16
CA ALA A 342 -11.83 -21.67 -29.35
C ALA A 342 -12.67 -21.47 -30.61
N HIS A 343 -13.82 -22.13 -30.74
CA HIS A 343 -14.75 -22.04 -31.86
C HIS A 343 -15.64 -20.77 -31.85
N THR A 344 -15.44 -19.85 -30.91
CA THR A 344 -15.92 -18.48 -31.02
C THR A 344 -14.76 -17.56 -31.40
N ALA A 345 -13.64 -17.62 -30.66
CA ALA A 345 -12.45 -16.81 -30.94
C ALA A 345 -11.90 -17.01 -32.37
N LEU A 346 -11.86 -18.25 -32.87
CA LEU A 346 -11.40 -18.61 -34.22
C LEU A 346 -12.14 -17.87 -35.35
N TRP A 347 -13.37 -17.43 -35.10
CA TRP A 347 -14.21 -16.72 -36.07
C TRP A 347 -14.29 -15.21 -35.77
N GLU A 348 -14.26 -14.82 -34.49
CA GLU A 348 -14.29 -13.40 -34.08
C GLU A 348 -12.93 -12.69 -34.27
N SER A 349 -11.80 -13.40 -34.18
CA SER A 349 -10.46 -12.77 -34.20
C SER A 349 -9.83 -12.61 -35.58
N ASP A 350 -10.39 -13.25 -36.61
CA ASP A 350 -9.87 -13.22 -37.99
C ASP A 350 -10.97 -12.68 -38.92
N PRO A 351 -10.87 -11.41 -39.37
CA PRO A 351 -11.88 -10.79 -40.24
C PRO A 351 -12.15 -11.58 -41.52
N GLY A 352 -11.15 -12.29 -42.06
CA GLY A 352 -11.32 -13.11 -43.25
C GLY A 352 -12.24 -14.31 -43.01
N ARG A 353 -12.17 -14.92 -41.83
CA ARG A 353 -13.02 -16.07 -41.45
C ARG A 353 -14.43 -15.63 -41.09
N ALA A 354 -14.58 -14.47 -40.44
CA ALA A 354 -15.87 -13.84 -40.22
C ALA A 354 -16.57 -13.53 -41.55
N ALA A 355 -15.86 -12.93 -42.50
CA ALA A 355 -16.38 -12.63 -43.84
C ALA A 355 -16.76 -13.91 -44.61
N ALA A 356 -15.89 -14.93 -44.62
CA ALA A 356 -16.17 -16.21 -45.27
C ALA A 356 -17.40 -16.93 -44.68
N LEU A 357 -17.57 -16.89 -43.35
CA LEU A 357 -18.76 -17.42 -42.69
C LEU A 357 -20.01 -16.62 -43.08
N HIS A 358 -19.92 -15.29 -43.11
CA HIS A 358 -21.02 -14.43 -43.51
C HIS A 358 -21.46 -14.66 -44.96
N GLN A 359 -20.52 -14.88 -45.89
CA GLN A 359 -20.82 -15.22 -47.29
C GLN A 359 -21.64 -16.52 -47.40
N LEU A 360 -21.31 -17.57 -46.63
CA LEU A 360 -22.11 -18.80 -46.63
C LEU A 360 -23.50 -18.62 -46.01
N LEU A 361 -23.61 -17.82 -44.94
CA LEU A 361 -24.90 -17.46 -44.35
C LEU A 361 -25.79 -16.68 -45.34
N GLN A 362 -25.20 -15.76 -46.12
CA GLN A 362 -25.90 -15.02 -47.18
C GLN A 362 -26.35 -15.94 -48.32
N LEU A 363 -25.60 -17.00 -48.63
CA LEU A 363 -26.00 -18.06 -49.58
C LEU A 363 -27.10 -18.99 -49.00
N GLY A 364 -27.54 -18.76 -47.77
CA GLY A 364 -28.65 -19.49 -47.13
C GLY A 364 -28.25 -20.80 -46.46
N PHE A 365 -26.95 -21.07 -46.29
CA PHE A 365 -26.49 -22.24 -45.55
C PHE A 365 -26.66 -22.07 -44.03
N GLU A 366 -26.88 -23.17 -43.32
CA GLU A 366 -26.98 -23.14 -41.86
C GLU A 366 -25.61 -22.77 -41.24
N GLU A 367 -25.61 -22.00 -40.15
CA GLU A 367 -24.36 -21.53 -39.51
C GLU A 367 -23.45 -22.70 -39.07
N SER A 368 -24.03 -23.76 -38.52
CA SER A 368 -23.26 -24.93 -38.05
C SER A 368 -22.55 -25.64 -39.22
N GLN A 369 -23.26 -25.83 -40.33
CA GLN A 369 -22.78 -26.45 -41.55
C GLN A 369 -21.73 -25.56 -42.24
N SER A 370 -21.98 -24.24 -42.28
CA SER A 370 -21.08 -23.24 -42.84
C SER A 370 -19.72 -23.23 -42.13
N ARG A 371 -19.71 -23.22 -40.79
CA ARG A 371 -18.48 -23.29 -39.99
C ARG A 371 -17.73 -24.61 -40.19
N ALA A 372 -18.45 -25.72 -40.32
CA ALA A 372 -17.85 -27.03 -40.58
C ALA A 372 -17.22 -27.11 -41.99
N ALA A 373 -17.92 -26.66 -43.02
CA ALA A 373 -17.43 -26.65 -44.40
C ALA A 373 -16.21 -25.74 -44.59
N LEU A 374 -16.23 -24.54 -43.99
CA LEU A 374 -15.07 -23.64 -43.97
C LEU A 374 -13.87 -24.24 -43.24
N SER A 375 -14.10 -24.93 -42.13
CA SER A 375 -13.01 -25.64 -41.43
C SER A 375 -12.42 -26.79 -42.28
N ALA A 376 -13.21 -27.38 -43.17
CA ALA A 376 -12.78 -28.43 -44.11
C ALA A 376 -12.19 -27.89 -45.43
N SER A 377 -12.36 -26.60 -45.74
CA SER A 377 -11.91 -25.96 -47.00
C SER A 377 -10.69 -25.05 -46.84
N ASP A 378 -9.99 -25.10 -45.70
CA ASP A 378 -8.95 -24.12 -45.30
C ASP A 378 -9.48 -22.67 -45.23
N PHE A 379 -10.75 -22.50 -44.86
CA PHE A 379 -11.51 -21.23 -44.78
C PHE A 379 -11.77 -20.53 -46.13
N ASP A 380 -11.62 -21.25 -47.23
CA ASP A 380 -12.06 -20.81 -48.57
C ASP A 380 -13.59 -20.91 -48.68
N ALA A 381 -14.26 -19.78 -48.90
CA ALA A 381 -15.72 -19.68 -48.96
C ALA A 381 -16.33 -20.30 -50.22
N GLU A 382 -15.68 -20.18 -51.38
CA GLU A 382 -16.17 -20.80 -52.63
C GLU A 382 -16.13 -22.32 -52.49
N ARG A 383 -15.02 -22.83 -51.96
CA ARG A 383 -14.80 -24.27 -51.78
C ARG A 383 -15.65 -24.85 -50.65
N ALA A 384 -15.97 -24.08 -49.62
CA ALA A 384 -16.94 -24.46 -48.60
C ALA A 384 -18.38 -24.48 -49.15
N ALA A 385 -18.75 -23.49 -49.98
CA ALA A 385 -20.04 -23.49 -50.68
C ALA A 385 -20.17 -24.70 -51.61
N GLU A 386 -19.11 -25.05 -52.34
CA GLU A 386 -19.06 -26.28 -53.16
C GLU A 386 -19.28 -27.54 -52.30
N LEU A 387 -18.60 -27.68 -51.16
CA LEU A 387 -18.81 -28.80 -50.23
C LEU A 387 -20.25 -28.88 -49.70
N LEU A 388 -20.89 -27.74 -49.41
CA LEU A 388 -22.28 -27.68 -48.94
C LEU A 388 -23.30 -28.00 -50.04
N LEU A 389 -23.05 -27.55 -51.27
CA LEU A 389 -23.87 -27.90 -52.42
C LEU A 389 -23.72 -29.37 -52.82
N MET A 390 -22.51 -29.93 -52.72
CA MET A 390 -22.23 -31.34 -53.04
C MET A 390 -22.71 -32.33 -51.97
N SER A 391 -22.76 -31.92 -50.70
CA SER A 391 -23.29 -32.77 -49.61
C SER A 391 -24.83 -32.86 -49.64
N GLY A 392 -25.51 -31.90 -50.27
CA GLY A 392 -26.94 -31.93 -50.53
C GLY A 392 -27.78 -31.56 -49.32
N ALA A 393 -28.70 -30.60 -49.50
CA ALA A 393 -29.52 -30.00 -48.44
C ALA A 393 -30.64 -30.91 -47.88
N GLY A 394 -30.35 -32.19 -47.64
CA GLY A 394 -31.35 -33.19 -47.24
C GLY A 394 -30.83 -34.52 -46.67
N SER A 395 -29.55 -34.61 -46.26
CA SER A 395 -29.04 -35.80 -45.54
C SER A 395 -28.27 -35.42 -44.28
N ASP A 396 -28.69 -35.97 -43.13
CA ASP A 396 -28.08 -35.75 -41.82
C ASP A 396 -26.60 -36.15 -41.79
N PHE A 397 -25.71 -35.15 -41.84
CA PHE A 397 -24.25 -35.35 -41.78
C PHE A 397 -23.75 -35.47 -40.32
N THR A 398 -24.31 -36.41 -39.56
CA THR A 398 -23.93 -36.65 -38.14
C THR A 398 -23.37 -38.06 -37.92
N GLY A 399 -22.68 -38.61 -38.92
CA GLY A 399 -22.44 -40.06 -39.06
C GLY A 399 -21.04 -40.50 -39.45
N LEU A 400 -19.98 -39.75 -39.13
CA LEU A 400 -18.60 -40.22 -39.25
C LEU A 400 -17.81 -39.92 -37.96
N SER A 401 -17.39 -40.98 -37.28
CA SER A 401 -16.48 -40.92 -36.13
C SER A 401 -15.04 -40.78 -36.60
N GLU A 402 -14.27 -39.92 -35.96
CA GLU A 402 -12.83 -39.72 -36.19
C GLU A 402 -12.01 -40.92 -35.67
N ASP A 403 -11.90 -42.00 -36.45
CA ASP A 403 -11.00 -43.12 -36.19
C ASP A 403 -10.66 -43.87 -37.50
N ASP A 404 -9.94 -43.23 -38.42
CA ASP A 404 -9.03 -43.97 -39.32
C ASP A 404 -7.93 -43.10 -39.96
N HIS A 405 -6.67 -43.51 -39.82
CA HIS A 405 -5.51 -42.81 -40.37
C HIS A 405 -5.22 -43.28 -41.81
N PHE A 406 -5.48 -42.43 -42.81
CA PHE A 406 -4.91 -42.60 -44.15
C PHE A 406 -3.88 -41.52 -44.49
N SER A 407 -2.65 -41.97 -44.79
CA SER A 407 -1.51 -41.11 -45.10
C SER A 407 -1.34 -40.99 -46.62
N ILE A 408 -1.32 -39.75 -47.13
CA ILE A 408 -1.05 -39.45 -48.54
C ILE A 408 0.20 -38.56 -48.63
N ALA A 409 1.15 -38.99 -49.47
CA ALA A 409 2.47 -38.38 -49.62
C ALA A 409 2.45 -37.08 -50.48
N PRO A 410 3.42 -36.17 -50.30
CA PRO A 410 3.42 -34.87 -50.99
C PRO A 410 3.84 -34.98 -52.45
N PHE A 411 3.16 -34.21 -53.32
CA PHE A 411 3.51 -34.06 -54.72
C PHE A 411 4.48 -32.88 -54.94
N VAL A 412 5.40 -33.00 -55.91
CA VAL A 412 6.49 -32.06 -56.14
C VAL A 412 6.37 -31.37 -57.50
N GLY A 413 6.51 -30.04 -57.51
CA GLY A 413 6.66 -29.19 -58.71
C GLY A 413 6.11 -27.78 -58.45
N GLY A 414 6.63 -26.71 -59.04
CA GLY A 414 7.75 -26.53 -59.98
C GLY A 414 7.79 -25.06 -60.44
N ALA A 415 8.97 -24.47 -60.62
CA ALA A 415 9.15 -23.02 -60.67
C ALA A 415 8.92 -22.33 -62.03
N ALA A 416 8.44 -21.08 -62.00
CA ALA A 416 8.72 -19.97 -62.93
C ALA A 416 8.08 -18.67 -62.37
N SER A 417 8.47 -17.41 -62.61
CA SER A 417 9.61 -16.69 -63.21
C SER A 417 9.06 -15.29 -63.61
N SER A 418 9.89 -14.22 -63.63
CA SER A 418 9.58 -12.89 -64.25
C SER A 418 8.66 -11.94 -63.43
N SER A 419 8.87 -10.61 -63.36
CA SER A 419 10.00 -9.73 -63.73
C SER A 419 9.96 -8.37 -63.00
N ARG A 420 10.98 -7.53 -63.25
CA ARG A 420 11.22 -6.18 -62.70
C ARG A 420 10.14 -5.15 -63.10
N GLY A 421 9.89 -4.19 -62.20
CA GLY A 421 9.33 -2.88 -62.54
C GLY A 421 9.51 -1.86 -61.42
N GLY A 422 10.49 -0.96 -61.53
CA GLY A 422 10.68 0.13 -60.55
C GLY A 422 10.21 1.48 -61.09
N ARG A 423 9.77 2.38 -60.21
CA ARG A 423 9.68 3.82 -60.51
C ARG A 423 9.77 4.67 -59.25
N ALA A 424 10.55 5.75 -59.34
CA ALA A 424 10.58 6.81 -58.34
C ALA A 424 9.41 7.79 -58.55
N GLY A 425 8.90 8.38 -57.47
CA GLY A 425 7.81 9.35 -57.51
C GLY A 425 7.96 10.40 -56.41
N ARG A 426 8.70 11.47 -56.71
CA ARG A 426 8.92 12.63 -55.82
C ARG A 426 7.91 13.72 -56.17
N TRP A 427 6.98 14.04 -55.28
CA TRP A 427 6.19 15.28 -55.33
C TRP A 427 6.21 15.99 -53.98
N ALA A 428 6.07 17.30 -54.02
CA ALA A 428 6.21 18.20 -52.87
C ALA A 428 5.09 19.24 -52.89
N SER A 429 4.90 19.89 -51.74
CA SER A 429 4.22 21.19 -51.57
C SER A 429 2.71 21.24 -51.82
N GLY A 430 1.98 21.56 -50.77
CA GLY A 430 0.59 22.00 -50.83
C GLY A 430 0.26 22.85 -49.60
N ALA A 431 0.42 24.17 -49.72
CA ALA A 431 -0.06 25.11 -48.71
C ALA A 431 -1.50 25.51 -49.06
N SER A 432 -2.34 25.70 -48.04
CA SER A 432 -3.53 26.55 -48.17
C SER A 432 -3.83 27.22 -46.83
N ALA A 433 -4.49 28.37 -46.88
CA ALA A 433 -4.74 29.25 -45.76
C ALA A 433 -6.19 29.77 -45.78
N SER A 434 -6.56 30.47 -44.70
CA SER A 434 -7.77 31.28 -44.56
C SER A 434 -9.05 30.55 -44.18
N GLY A 435 -9.79 31.15 -43.23
CA GLY A 435 -11.02 30.63 -42.64
C GLY A 435 -11.43 31.42 -41.39
N CYS A 436 -11.63 32.73 -41.54
CA CYS A 436 -11.95 33.63 -40.44
C CYS A 436 -13.45 33.60 -40.09
N CYS A 437 -13.80 33.56 -38.79
CA CYS A 437 -15.12 34.00 -38.34
C CYS A 437 -15.05 34.64 -36.94
N VAL A 438 -15.75 35.78 -36.81
CA VAL A 438 -15.84 36.64 -35.63
C VAL A 438 -17.31 36.78 -35.26
N LEU A 439 -17.66 36.48 -34.01
CA LEU A 439 -18.84 36.98 -33.28
C LEU A 439 -18.41 36.99 -31.80
N ASP A 440 -18.15 38.12 -31.15
CA ASP A 440 -19.06 39.21 -30.77
C ASP A 440 -20.09 38.77 -29.71
N ALA A 441 -19.77 39.04 -28.45
CA ALA A 441 -20.59 38.71 -27.27
C ALA A 441 -21.04 40.02 -26.62
N THR A 442 -22.35 40.28 -26.64
CA THR A 442 -22.91 41.53 -26.11
C THR A 442 -23.35 41.42 -24.66
N ASP A 443 -23.03 42.50 -23.95
CA ASP A 443 -23.29 42.78 -22.54
C ASP A 443 -24.79 43.00 -22.24
N LYS A 444 -25.30 42.42 -21.13
CA LYS A 444 -26.50 42.90 -20.42
C LYS A 444 -26.49 42.56 -18.93
N ASP A 445 -26.55 43.62 -18.15
CA ASP A 445 -26.63 43.68 -16.70
C ASP A 445 -28.09 43.69 -16.17
N GLN A 446 -28.25 43.49 -14.85
CA GLN A 446 -29.35 43.97 -13.96
C GLN A 446 -30.53 43.08 -13.45
N VAL A 447 -30.45 42.76 -12.12
CA VAL A 447 -31.36 43.19 -11.01
C VAL A 447 -32.65 42.39 -10.64
N SER A 448 -32.53 41.58 -9.55
CA SER A 448 -33.48 41.42 -8.40
C SER A 448 -34.86 40.74 -8.59
N LEU A 449 -35.62 40.21 -7.61
CA LEU A 449 -35.47 39.83 -6.18
C LEU A 449 -36.71 38.96 -5.74
N ILE A 450 -36.65 38.28 -4.58
CA ILE A 450 -37.76 37.61 -3.82
C ILE A 450 -38.28 36.23 -4.35
N GLY A 451 -38.44 35.24 -3.45
CA GLY A 451 -39.10 33.91 -3.68
C GLY A 451 -40.52 33.84 -3.05
N PRO A 452 -41.03 32.70 -2.50
CA PRO A 452 -40.47 31.34 -2.42
C PRO A 452 -41.46 30.16 -2.73
N ALA A 453 -40.92 28.93 -2.73
CA ALA A 453 -41.56 27.63 -2.41
C ALA A 453 -42.52 26.92 -3.41
N ALA A 454 -42.43 25.58 -3.38
CA ALA A 454 -43.31 24.52 -3.92
C ALA A 454 -43.41 24.35 -5.45
N ASP A 455 -42.81 23.27 -5.98
CA ASP A 455 -43.51 22.06 -6.50
C ASP A 455 -42.51 21.10 -7.16
N THR A 456 -42.59 19.80 -6.87
CA THR A 456 -41.68 18.75 -7.37
C THR A 456 -42.32 17.74 -8.32
N ASP A 457 -43.57 18.00 -8.76
CA ASP A 457 -44.37 17.03 -9.53
C ASP A 457 -44.30 17.26 -11.06
N ALA A 458 -43.59 18.30 -11.53
CA ALA A 458 -43.47 18.61 -12.96
C ALA A 458 -42.55 17.64 -13.73
N ASP A 459 -41.42 17.24 -13.13
CA ASP A 459 -40.40 16.43 -13.80
C ASP A 459 -40.87 14.97 -14.03
N VAL A 460 -41.77 14.47 -13.19
CA VAL A 460 -42.36 13.13 -13.33
C VAL A 460 -43.37 13.09 -14.49
N ALA A 461 -44.12 14.16 -14.71
CA ALA A 461 -45.06 14.25 -15.84
C ALA A 461 -44.32 14.27 -17.18
N PHE A 462 -43.24 15.04 -17.30
CA PHE A 462 -42.45 15.13 -18.52
C PHE A 462 -41.74 13.80 -18.87
N ALA A 463 -41.27 13.06 -17.87
CA ALA A 463 -40.70 11.73 -18.06
C ALA A 463 -41.72 10.70 -18.56
N LEU A 464 -42.98 10.78 -18.11
CA LEU A 464 -44.05 9.88 -18.55
C LEU A 464 -44.52 10.19 -19.98
N GLU A 465 -44.54 11.47 -20.37
CA GLU A 465 -44.95 11.92 -21.71
C GLU A 465 -43.95 11.51 -22.79
N LEU A 466 -42.63 11.61 -22.50
CA LEU A 466 -41.56 11.08 -23.33
C LEU A 466 -41.68 9.56 -23.56
N GLN A 467 -42.08 8.80 -22.54
CA GLN A 467 -42.25 7.36 -22.64
C GLN A 467 -43.48 6.95 -23.48
N MET A 468 -44.51 7.81 -23.57
CA MET A 468 -45.68 7.57 -24.43
C MET A 468 -45.47 8.00 -25.89
N GLU A 469 -44.62 8.99 -26.17
CA GLU A 469 -44.28 9.33 -27.56
C GLU A 469 -43.45 8.23 -28.25
N GLU A 470 -42.62 7.49 -27.51
CA GLU A 470 -41.76 6.45 -28.08
C GLU A 470 -42.55 5.21 -28.57
N GLU A 471 -43.62 4.82 -27.86
CA GLU A 471 -44.53 3.74 -28.29
C GLU A 471 -45.41 4.13 -29.50
N SER A 472 -45.49 5.43 -29.85
CA SER A 472 -46.36 5.92 -30.94
C SER A 472 -45.78 5.74 -32.35
N ARG A 473 -44.46 5.47 -32.48
CA ARG A 473 -43.79 5.25 -33.78
C ARG A 473 -43.99 3.82 -34.29
N GLY A 474 -45.23 3.52 -34.64
CA GLY A 474 -45.66 2.19 -35.07
C GLY A 474 -44.92 1.64 -36.29
N ARG A 475 -44.54 0.36 -36.22
CA ARG A 475 -44.22 -0.45 -37.41
C ARG A 475 -45.47 -0.59 -38.28
N ALA A 476 -45.44 -0.02 -39.49
CA ALA A 476 -46.40 -0.36 -40.52
C ALA A 476 -46.17 -1.81 -41.00
N PRO A 477 -47.22 -2.64 -41.21
CA PRO A 477 -47.08 -3.92 -41.87
C PRO A 477 -46.82 -3.70 -43.36
N LEU A 478 -45.64 -4.10 -43.85
CA LEU A 478 -45.33 -4.11 -45.28
C LEU A 478 -45.85 -5.41 -45.90
N ASP A 479 -46.96 -5.30 -46.62
CA ASP A 479 -47.59 -6.37 -47.39
C ASP A 479 -46.89 -6.51 -48.75
N TRP A 480 -46.13 -7.60 -48.94
CA TRP A 480 -45.35 -7.88 -50.16
C TRP A 480 -45.97 -9.02 -50.97
N ALA A 481 -47.14 -8.76 -51.56
CA ALA A 481 -47.77 -9.66 -52.52
C ALA A 481 -47.94 -8.98 -53.89
N HIS A 482 -47.33 -9.61 -54.92
CA HIS A 482 -47.49 -9.36 -56.37
C HIS A 482 -46.72 -8.20 -57.04
N ALA A 483 -45.49 -8.49 -57.48
CA ALA A 483 -44.99 -8.39 -58.87
C ALA A 483 -43.52 -8.85 -58.88
N GLY A 484 -42.97 -9.50 -59.91
CA GLY A 484 -43.56 -9.82 -61.21
C GLY A 484 -42.74 -9.34 -62.42
N GLY A 485 -41.43 -9.06 -62.26
CA GLY A 485 -40.51 -8.72 -63.34
C GLY A 485 -39.30 -7.92 -62.86
N GLU A 486 -38.17 -8.08 -63.57
CA GLU A 486 -36.95 -7.25 -63.49
C GLU A 486 -36.00 -7.53 -62.29
N ASP A 487 -35.48 -8.77 -62.23
CA ASP A 487 -34.50 -9.22 -61.22
C ASP A 487 -33.06 -8.67 -61.39
N GLU A 488 -32.69 -8.09 -62.54
CA GLU A 488 -31.32 -7.56 -62.76
C GLU A 488 -31.03 -6.26 -61.99
N ASP A 489 -32.02 -5.36 -61.85
CA ASP A 489 -31.83 -4.09 -61.13
C ASP A 489 -31.75 -4.27 -59.61
N VAL A 490 -32.36 -5.32 -59.06
CA VAL A 490 -32.26 -5.68 -57.63
C VAL A 490 -30.85 -6.21 -57.31
N ALA A 491 -30.27 -7.01 -58.21
CA ALA A 491 -28.90 -7.50 -58.07
C ALA A 491 -27.88 -6.35 -58.17
N ALA A 492 -28.09 -5.39 -59.08
CA ALA A 492 -27.26 -4.18 -59.18
C ALA A 492 -27.39 -3.28 -57.94
N ALA A 493 -28.60 -3.14 -57.38
CA ALA A 493 -28.82 -2.39 -56.14
C ALA A 493 -28.15 -3.06 -54.93
N LEU A 494 -28.21 -4.39 -54.79
CA LEU A 494 -27.49 -5.12 -53.74
C LEU A 494 -25.97 -5.01 -53.91
N ALA A 495 -25.45 -5.10 -55.13
CA ALA A 495 -24.03 -4.96 -55.39
C ALA A 495 -23.51 -3.55 -55.02
N ALA A 496 -24.27 -2.50 -55.37
CA ALA A 496 -23.95 -1.12 -54.95
C ALA A 496 -24.04 -0.95 -53.41
N GLN A 497 -24.98 -1.64 -52.75
CA GLN A 497 -25.10 -1.63 -51.29
C GLN A 497 -23.93 -2.36 -50.63
N PHE A 498 -23.39 -3.43 -51.23
CA PHE A 498 -22.20 -4.11 -50.73
C PHE A 498 -20.88 -3.35 -51.00
N GLU A 499 -20.75 -2.60 -52.10
CA GLU A 499 -19.64 -1.65 -52.25
C GLU A 499 -19.70 -0.54 -51.19
N GLU A 500 -20.90 -0.11 -50.77
CA GLU A 500 -21.10 0.83 -49.65
C GLU A 500 -20.84 0.19 -48.27
N GLU A 501 -20.94 -1.15 -48.15
CA GLU A 501 -20.55 -1.93 -46.97
C GLU A 501 -19.05 -2.26 -46.89
N GLU A 502 -18.34 -2.50 -48.00
CA GLU A 502 -16.87 -2.62 -47.97
C GLU A 502 -16.20 -1.30 -47.53
N ASP A 503 -16.80 -0.15 -47.87
CA ASP A 503 -16.38 1.16 -47.37
C ASP A 503 -16.64 1.33 -45.86
N LEU A 504 -17.42 0.43 -45.22
CA LEU A 504 -17.50 0.34 -43.74
C LEU A 504 -16.23 -0.26 -43.12
N GLY A 505 -15.43 -1.03 -43.86
CA GLY A 505 -14.11 -1.48 -43.40
C GLY A 505 -13.18 -0.29 -43.12
N ALA A 506 -13.17 0.69 -44.02
CA ALA A 506 -12.50 1.98 -43.80
C ALA A 506 -13.13 2.79 -42.64
N LYS A 507 -14.46 2.69 -42.45
CA LYS A 507 -15.12 3.27 -41.27
C LYS A 507 -14.73 2.56 -39.97
N GLY A 508 -14.29 1.30 -40.00
CA GLY A 508 -13.71 0.59 -38.86
C GLY A 508 -12.41 1.23 -38.35
N GLU A 509 -11.47 1.56 -39.25
CA GLU A 509 -10.24 2.29 -38.88
C GLU A 509 -10.55 3.73 -38.43
N LEU A 510 -11.50 4.41 -39.09
CA LEU A 510 -11.95 5.75 -38.67
C LEU A 510 -12.59 5.73 -37.28
N LEU A 511 -13.41 4.71 -36.97
CA LEU A 511 -14.06 4.55 -35.67
C LEU A 511 -13.04 4.20 -34.58
N ALA A 512 -12.08 3.31 -34.86
CA ALA A 512 -10.99 3.01 -33.94
C ALA A 512 -10.15 4.26 -33.63
N LYS A 513 -9.83 5.05 -34.65
CA LYS A 513 -9.14 6.35 -34.50
C LYS A 513 -9.99 7.38 -33.75
N GLN A 514 -11.30 7.40 -33.97
CA GLN A 514 -12.22 8.27 -33.24
C GLN A 514 -12.32 7.87 -31.76
N PHE A 515 -12.30 6.57 -31.44
CA PHE A 515 -12.19 6.09 -30.06
C PHE A 515 -10.85 6.44 -29.42
N GLU A 516 -9.74 6.34 -30.17
CA GLU A 516 -8.42 6.79 -29.72
C GLU A 516 -8.42 8.30 -29.41
N GLU A 517 -8.99 9.13 -30.30
CA GLU A 517 -9.15 10.58 -30.11
C GLU A 517 -10.06 10.91 -28.92
N TYR A 518 -11.18 10.20 -28.73
CA TYR A 518 -12.02 10.34 -27.54
C TYR A 518 -11.31 9.88 -26.26
N GLU A 519 -10.52 8.81 -26.30
CA GLU A 519 -9.72 8.40 -25.14
C GLU A 519 -8.64 9.43 -24.81
N GLU A 520 -7.96 10.00 -25.80
CA GLU A 520 -7.01 11.11 -25.61
C GLU A 520 -7.71 12.36 -25.07
N GLN A 521 -8.91 12.67 -25.56
CA GLN A 521 -9.72 13.76 -25.03
C GLN A 521 -10.12 13.51 -23.58
N ILE A 522 -10.63 12.32 -23.23
CA ILE A 522 -10.94 11.97 -21.84
C ILE A 522 -9.69 12.02 -20.95
N LYS A 523 -8.52 11.60 -21.45
CA LYS A 523 -7.23 11.72 -20.72
C LYS A 523 -6.81 13.18 -20.53
N ARG A 524 -7.06 14.04 -21.51
CA ARG A 524 -6.82 15.49 -21.46
C ARG A 524 -7.78 16.19 -20.51
N ASP A 525 -9.08 15.97 -20.64
CA ASP A 525 -10.14 16.55 -19.80
C ASP A 525 -9.97 16.08 -18.35
N SER A 526 -9.70 14.79 -18.12
CA SER A 526 -9.39 14.25 -16.78
C SER A 526 -8.12 14.85 -16.15
N ALA A 527 -7.13 15.21 -16.97
CA ALA A 527 -5.98 15.98 -16.51
C ALA A 527 -6.40 17.42 -16.17
N GLU A 528 -7.17 18.08 -17.05
CA GLU A 528 -7.63 19.46 -16.91
C GLU A 528 -8.54 19.70 -15.70
N ASP A 529 -9.39 18.73 -15.37
CA ASP A 529 -10.29 18.67 -14.22
C ASP A 529 -9.59 18.33 -12.90
N TRP A 530 -8.26 18.17 -12.88
CA TRP A 530 -7.54 17.87 -11.65
C TRP A 530 -7.67 19.02 -10.62
N HIS A 531 -8.61 18.83 -9.70
CA HIS A 531 -9.05 19.75 -8.64
C HIS A 531 -8.01 20.03 -7.52
N GLY A 532 -6.72 19.80 -7.78
CA GLY A 532 -5.64 20.08 -6.83
C GLY A 532 -5.56 19.15 -5.61
N ARG A 533 -6.12 17.93 -5.69
CA ARG A 533 -6.02 16.92 -4.62
C ARG A 533 -5.37 15.65 -5.15
N GLY A 534 -4.41 15.12 -4.40
CA GLY A 534 -3.58 13.99 -4.81
C GLY A 534 -2.27 14.41 -5.46
N ASP A 535 -1.80 13.61 -6.39
CA ASP A 535 -0.55 13.77 -7.13
C ASP A 535 -0.89 13.84 -8.63
N LEU A 536 -0.59 14.99 -9.25
CA LEU A 536 -0.87 15.23 -10.67
C LEU A 536 -0.20 14.17 -11.57
N MET A 537 0.96 13.66 -11.15
CA MET A 537 1.76 12.69 -11.91
C MET A 537 1.34 11.23 -11.65
N GLN A 538 0.21 11.03 -10.97
CA GLN A 538 -0.47 9.73 -10.92
C GLN A 538 -0.87 9.30 -12.36
N SER A 539 -1.40 10.21 -13.17
CA SER A 539 -1.79 9.94 -14.56
C SER A 539 -0.56 9.68 -15.43
N GLU A 540 -0.66 8.69 -16.33
CA GLU A 540 0.41 8.35 -17.27
C GLU A 540 0.56 9.38 -18.37
N PHE A 541 -0.56 9.71 -19.01
CA PHE A 541 -0.68 10.79 -19.99
C PHE A 541 -0.04 12.10 -19.49
N VAL A 542 -0.29 12.49 -18.23
CA VAL A 542 0.28 13.73 -17.68
C VAL A 542 1.79 13.64 -17.49
N ARG A 543 2.36 12.47 -17.12
CA ARG A 543 3.83 12.31 -17.04
C ARG A 543 4.51 12.45 -18.40
N GLU A 544 3.84 12.02 -19.46
CA GLU A 544 4.41 11.96 -20.82
C GLU A 544 4.23 13.27 -21.57
N THR A 545 3.09 13.95 -21.38
CA THR A 545 2.75 15.19 -22.10
C THR A 545 3.11 16.47 -21.36
N LEU A 546 3.09 16.45 -20.02
CA LEU A 546 3.24 17.64 -19.18
C LEU A 546 4.62 17.69 -18.52
N SER A 547 5.59 18.27 -19.23
CA SER A 547 6.84 18.75 -18.62
C SER A 547 6.72 20.24 -18.34
N PHE A 548 7.41 20.73 -17.31
CA PHE A 548 7.44 22.17 -17.03
C PHE A 548 8.06 22.97 -18.20
N GLU A 549 8.87 22.33 -19.05
CA GLU A 549 9.50 22.95 -20.23
C GLU A 549 8.53 23.07 -21.42
N THR A 550 7.47 22.26 -21.48
CA THR A 550 6.47 22.27 -22.57
C THR A 550 5.19 23.03 -22.22
N MET A 551 4.97 23.39 -20.95
CA MET A 551 3.81 24.16 -20.52
C MET A 551 3.83 25.60 -21.02
N ASP A 552 2.64 26.18 -21.19
CA ASP A 552 2.48 27.62 -21.49
C ASP A 552 3.25 28.50 -20.50
N LYS A 553 3.64 29.69 -20.95
CA LYS A 553 4.28 30.69 -20.11
C LYS A 553 3.35 31.15 -18.98
N VAL A 554 3.71 30.81 -17.73
CA VAL A 554 2.95 31.20 -16.53
C VAL A 554 3.78 32.13 -15.64
N THR A 555 3.11 33.02 -14.89
CA THR A 555 3.73 33.78 -13.80
C THR A 555 3.48 33.08 -12.47
N CYS A 556 4.56 32.70 -11.78
CA CYS A 556 4.51 32.20 -10.40
C CYS A 556 5.24 33.14 -9.44
N TYR A 557 4.89 33.08 -8.17
CA TYR A 557 5.47 33.92 -7.12
C TYR A 557 6.43 33.11 -6.24
N SER A 558 7.33 33.78 -5.53
CA SER A 558 8.10 33.18 -4.44
C SER A 558 8.06 34.09 -3.21
N ILE A 559 8.14 33.52 -2.02
CA ILE A 559 8.18 34.28 -0.76
C ILE A 559 9.10 33.59 0.24
N GLY A 560 9.78 34.39 1.07
CA GLY A 560 10.70 33.93 2.10
C GLY A 560 10.23 34.30 3.47
N HIS A 561 10.12 33.35 4.40
CA HIS A 561 9.62 33.68 5.74
C HIS A 561 10.66 34.40 6.61
N GLY A 562 11.95 34.06 6.51
CA GLY A 562 13.02 34.54 7.38
C GLY A 562 12.61 34.57 8.85
N GLN A 563 12.69 35.75 9.45
CA GLN A 563 12.24 36.05 10.82
C GLN A 563 10.92 36.84 10.87
N GLN A 564 10.06 36.76 9.85
CA GLN A 564 8.78 37.46 9.82
C GLN A 564 7.81 36.94 10.89
N THR A 565 6.86 37.79 11.31
CA THR A 565 5.72 37.32 12.11
C THR A 565 4.73 36.56 11.22
N GLU A 566 3.95 35.64 11.79
CA GLU A 566 2.89 34.94 11.05
C GLU A 566 1.92 35.93 10.40
N LYS A 567 1.53 36.98 11.13
CA LYS A 567 0.64 38.03 10.64
C LYS A 567 1.20 38.71 9.38
N SER A 568 2.42 39.23 9.45
CA SER A 568 3.07 39.91 8.33
C SER A 568 3.20 39.01 7.11
N PHE A 569 3.60 37.74 7.31
CA PHE A 569 3.72 36.77 6.22
C PHE A 569 2.40 36.56 5.47
N TYR A 570 1.28 36.40 6.19
CA TYR A 570 -0.04 36.26 5.54
C TYR A 570 -0.58 37.57 4.97
N GLU A 571 -0.22 38.73 5.52
CA GLU A 571 -0.52 40.03 4.90
C GLU A 571 0.16 40.18 3.53
N LEU A 572 1.43 39.77 3.40
CA LEU A 572 2.15 39.76 2.11
C LEU A 572 1.53 38.81 1.08
N LEU A 573 1.11 37.61 1.51
CA LEU A 573 0.38 36.66 0.66
C LEU A 573 -0.98 37.22 0.22
N GLN A 574 -1.73 37.86 1.13
CA GLN A 574 -3.03 38.45 0.83
C GLN A 574 -2.91 39.66 -0.11
N LEU A 575 -1.93 40.54 0.11
CA LEU A 575 -1.64 41.69 -0.75
C LEU A 575 -1.36 41.24 -2.20
N ASN A 576 -0.60 40.16 -2.37
CA ASN A 576 -0.33 39.57 -3.67
C ASN A 576 -1.45 38.62 -4.16
N SER A 577 -2.55 38.49 -3.40
CA SER A 577 -3.71 37.63 -3.69
C SER A 577 -3.36 36.15 -3.93
N VAL A 578 -2.32 35.65 -3.25
CA VAL A 578 -1.89 34.25 -3.34
C VAL A 578 -2.95 33.33 -2.75
N ARG A 579 -3.36 32.32 -3.53
CA ARG A 579 -4.36 31.30 -3.17
C ARG A 579 -3.75 29.92 -2.92
N THR A 580 -2.59 29.65 -3.48
CA THR A 580 -1.89 28.36 -3.35
C THR A 580 -0.44 28.61 -2.92
N LEU A 581 0.02 27.91 -1.88
CA LEU A 581 1.38 28.01 -1.34
C LEU A 581 2.05 26.63 -1.37
N TYR A 582 3.07 26.50 -2.19
CA TYR A 582 3.99 25.37 -2.19
C TYR A 582 5.11 25.61 -1.18
N ASP A 583 5.43 24.61 -0.38
CA ASP A 583 6.61 24.61 0.48
C ASP A 583 7.64 23.65 -0.09
N PHE A 584 8.75 24.22 -0.60
CA PHE A 584 9.88 23.46 -1.15
C PHE A 584 11.05 23.32 -0.20
N ARG A 585 10.91 23.79 1.05
CA ARG A 585 11.98 23.71 2.05
C ARG A 585 12.29 22.26 2.40
N ALA A 586 13.59 21.97 2.50
CA ALA A 586 14.10 20.65 2.85
C ALA A 586 13.57 20.17 4.21
N SER A 587 13.07 18.94 4.24
CA SER A 587 12.71 18.24 5.47
C SER A 587 13.91 17.51 6.07
N ASP A 588 13.95 17.41 7.38
CA ASP A 588 14.91 16.56 8.09
C ASP A 588 14.58 15.06 7.94
N HIS A 589 15.36 14.21 8.61
CA HIS A 589 15.16 12.75 8.65
C HIS A 589 13.86 12.28 9.33
N ARG A 590 13.05 13.19 9.89
CA ARG A 590 11.75 12.95 10.53
C ARG A 590 10.60 13.39 9.64
N GLY A 591 10.88 14.14 8.56
CA GLY A 591 9.89 14.74 7.68
C GLY A 591 9.47 16.16 8.08
N ASP A 592 10.08 16.75 9.11
CA ASP A 592 9.78 18.12 9.55
C ASP A 592 10.77 19.11 8.91
N VAL A 593 10.29 20.29 8.50
CA VAL A 593 11.16 21.39 8.06
C VAL A 593 11.77 22.09 9.27
N HIS A 594 13.11 22.19 9.30
CA HIS A 594 13.83 22.89 10.37
C HIS A 594 13.76 24.42 10.17
N SER A 595 12.60 25.03 10.48
CA SER A 595 12.50 26.49 10.57
C SER A 595 12.96 27.00 11.94
N PRO A 596 13.74 28.11 12.02
CA PRO A 596 14.02 28.80 13.28
C PRO A 596 12.75 29.29 14.01
N CYS A 597 11.67 29.46 13.25
CA CYS A 597 10.39 30.00 13.69
C CYS A 597 9.33 28.88 13.73
N PRO A 598 8.86 28.42 14.91
CA PRO A 598 7.92 27.31 15.02
C PRO A 598 6.60 27.49 14.25
N GLN A 599 6.14 28.73 14.07
CA GLN A 599 4.96 29.08 13.28
C GLN A 599 5.10 28.76 11.78
N PHE A 600 6.33 28.61 11.28
CA PHE A 600 6.62 28.17 9.91
C PHE A 600 7.01 26.69 9.81
N SER A 601 6.68 25.88 10.82
CA SER A 601 6.69 24.41 10.68
C SER A 601 5.59 23.95 9.72
N THR A 602 5.80 22.83 9.02
CA THR A 602 4.86 22.29 8.02
C THR A 602 3.45 22.10 8.57
N ARG A 603 3.31 21.70 9.84
CA ARG A 603 2.02 21.54 10.53
C ARG A 603 1.34 22.88 10.81
N ALA A 604 2.09 23.87 11.29
CA ALA A 604 1.55 25.20 11.58
C ALA A 604 1.08 25.89 10.30
N LEU A 605 1.93 25.91 9.26
CA LEU A 605 1.58 26.44 7.94
C LEU A 605 0.36 25.76 7.33
N LYS A 606 0.29 24.42 7.34
CA LYS A 606 -0.90 23.70 6.83
C LYS A 606 -2.19 24.15 7.53
N SER A 607 -2.14 24.38 8.84
CA SER A 607 -3.32 24.85 9.59
C SER A 607 -3.65 26.32 9.31
N SER A 608 -2.67 27.22 9.43
CA SER A 608 -2.86 28.66 9.26
C SER A 608 -3.22 29.06 7.82
N CYS A 609 -2.71 28.35 6.81
CA CYS A 609 -3.12 28.52 5.41
C CYS A 609 -4.59 28.12 5.22
N ARG A 610 -5.01 26.95 5.73
CA ARG A 610 -6.41 26.47 5.62
C ARG A 610 -7.39 27.44 6.26
N VAL A 611 -7.10 27.97 7.46
CA VAL A 611 -7.96 28.97 8.14
C VAL A 611 -8.14 30.24 7.29
N ARG A 612 -7.20 30.54 6.40
CA ARG A 612 -7.21 31.70 5.49
C ARG A 612 -7.66 31.38 4.07
N GLY A 613 -8.13 30.15 3.81
CA GLY A 613 -8.54 29.72 2.46
C GLY A 613 -7.38 29.65 1.45
N ILE A 614 -6.15 29.40 1.93
CA ILE A 614 -4.96 29.20 1.12
C ILE A 614 -4.69 27.69 1.03
N ALA A 615 -4.64 27.15 -0.18
CA ALA A 615 -4.22 25.77 -0.43
C ALA A 615 -2.73 25.62 -0.09
N TYR A 616 -2.36 24.60 0.68
CA TYR A 616 -0.98 24.38 1.12
C TYR A 616 -0.51 22.98 0.77
N LYS A 617 0.62 22.88 0.05
CA LYS A 617 1.28 21.61 -0.27
C LYS A 617 2.77 21.69 0.05
N HIS A 618 3.30 20.69 0.74
CA HIS A 618 4.73 20.58 1.06
C HIS A 618 5.35 19.45 0.24
N ILE A 619 6.43 19.77 -0.48
CA ILE A 619 7.23 18.83 -1.26
C ILE A 619 8.70 19.15 -0.95
N ALA A 620 9.34 18.32 -0.12
CA ALA A 620 10.66 18.62 0.42
C ALA A 620 11.76 18.56 -0.66
N LEU A 621 12.11 19.70 -1.26
CA LEU A 621 13.23 19.79 -2.21
C LEU A 621 14.57 20.01 -1.48
N GLY A 622 15.69 19.70 -2.13
CA GLY A 622 17.03 19.80 -1.54
C GLY A 622 17.33 18.91 -0.31
N ARG A 623 16.74 17.71 -0.23
CA ARG A 623 17.02 16.75 0.85
C ARG A 623 18.49 16.30 0.85
N GLU A 624 19.06 16.00 2.02
CA GLU A 624 20.42 15.44 2.13
C GLU A 624 20.61 14.17 1.29
N THR A 625 19.59 13.31 1.23
CA THR A 625 19.64 12.03 0.49
C THR A 625 19.62 12.20 -1.03
N ALA A 626 19.20 13.37 -1.51
CA ALA A 626 19.22 13.75 -2.91
C ALA A 626 20.39 14.70 -3.25
N TYR A 627 21.40 14.77 -2.37
CA TYR A 627 22.61 15.57 -2.51
C TYR A 627 22.36 17.09 -2.67
N GLY A 628 21.34 17.61 -2.00
CA GLY A 628 21.07 19.06 -1.92
C GLY A 628 20.23 19.58 -3.09
N ILE A 629 19.94 20.89 -3.10
CA ILE A 629 18.93 21.45 -4.01
C ILE A 629 19.33 21.33 -5.49
N LEU A 630 20.59 21.64 -5.86
CA LEU A 630 21.06 21.60 -7.26
C LEU A 630 20.91 20.20 -7.89
N LYS A 631 21.21 19.14 -7.13
CA LYS A 631 21.05 17.78 -7.62
C LYS A 631 19.61 17.31 -7.56
N HIS A 632 18.84 17.71 -6.53
CA HIS A 632 17.45 17.30 -6.41
C HIS A 632 16.53 17.95 -7.47
N VAL A 633 16.78 19.18 -7.93
CA VAL A 633 15.95 19.78 -9.01
C VAL A 633 16.06 19.06 -10.36
N GLN A 634 17.10 18.24 -10.55
CA GLN A 634 17.26 17.39 -11.73
C GLN A 634 16.46 16.08 -11.65
N SER A 635 15.90 15.76 -10.47
CA SER A 635 15.16 14.53 -10.23
C SER A 635 13.70 14.62 -10.67
N ASP A 636 13.09 13.47 -10.90
CA ASP A 636 11.69 13.36 -11.32
C ASP A 636 10.75 14.01 -10.30
N GLU A 637 10.97 13.80 -8.99
CA GLU A 637 10.20 14.40 -7.89
C GLU A 637 10.15 15.93 -8.00
N ALA A 638 11.27 16.57 -8.31
CA ALA A 638 11.31 18.01 -8.45
C ALA A 638 10.70 18.50 -9.76
N LYS A 639 10.95 17.82 -10.89
CA LYS A 639 10.33 18.15 -12.19
C LYS A 639 8.80 18.10 -12.09
N HIS A 640 8.28 17.07 -11.42
CA HIS A 640 6.86 16.90 -11.16
C HIS A 640 6.31 17.97 -10.21
N ALA A 641 7.03 18.30 -9.14
CA ALA A 641 6.67 19.39 -8.24
C ALA A 641 6.61 20.76 -8.95
N MET A 642 7.51 21.01 -9.91
CA MET A 642 7.52 22.24 -10.71
C MET A 642 6.41 22.27 -11.75
N ALA A 643 6.15 21.16 -12.45
CA ALA A 643 5.03 21.07 -13.39
C ALA A 643 3.67 21.24 -12.66
N GLU A 644 3.52 20.67 -11.46
CA GLU A 644 2.34 20.84 -10.62
C GLU A 644 2.19 22.28 -10.05
N LEU A 645 3.30 22.91 -9.65
CA LEU A 645 3.33 24.32 -9.27
C LEU A 645 2.81 25.21 -10.41
N LEU A 646 3.29 24.98 -11.63
CA LEU A 646 2.89 25.74 -12.82
C LEU A 646 1.44 25.47 -13.21
N TRP A 647 0.98 24.23 -13.06
CA TRP A 647 -0.42 23.85 -13.27
C TRP A 647 -1.37 24.64 -12.36
N HIS A 648 -1.01 24.75 -11.08
CA HIS A 648 -1.73 25.60 -10.13
C HIS A 648 -1.57 27.09 -10.42
N ALA A 649 -0.39 27.54 -10.87
CA ALA A 649 -0.13 28.93 -11.21
C ALA A 649 -0.91 29.40 -12.45
N LYS A 650 -1.18 28.51 -13.43
CA LYS A 650 -2.05 28.79 -14.60
C LYS A 650 -3.50 29.07 -14.20
N ARG A 651 -3.99 28.44 -13.12
CA ARG A 651 -5.38 28.52 -12.65
C ARG A 651 -5.60 29.47 -11.46
N SER A 652 -4.56 29.73 -10.66
CA SER A 652 -4.65 30.46 -9.41
C SER A 652 -3.32 31.13 -9.07
N ARG A 653 -3.32 32.33 -8.47
CA ARG A 653 -2.06 32.96 -8.02
C ARG A 653 -1.37 32.06 -6.99
N THR A 654 -0.22 31.54 -7.38
CA THR A 654 0.49 30.50 -6.65
C THR A 654 1.90 30.98 -6.31
N ALA A 655 2.32 30.75 -5.07
CA ALA A 655 3.66 31.08 -4.59
C ALA A 655 4.40 29.83 -4.07
N PHE A 656 5.73 29.84 -4.12
CA PHE A 656 6.57 28.86 -3.42
C PHE A 656 7.41 29.49 -2.28
N LEU A 657 7.53 28.75 -1.18
CA LEU A 657 8.12 29.19 0.10
C LEU A 657 9.60 28.81 0.23
N GLY A 658 10.39 29.75 0.74
CA GLY A 658 11.79 29.58 1.14
C GLY A 658 12.07 29.92 2.60
N PHE A 659 13.34 29.77 2.99
CA PHE A 659 13.80 29.98 4.36
C PHE A 659 14.12 31.44 4.65
N ASP A 660 14.95 32.08 3.83
CA ASP A 660 15.47 33.42 4.07
C ASP A 660 14.55 34.48 3.46
N GLN A 661 14.56 35.71 3.98
CA GLN A 661 13.78 36.81 3.38
C GLN A 661 14.33 37.16 2.00
N ASP A 662 15.63 37.39 1.91
CA ASP A 662 16.33 37.62 0.64
C ASP A 662 16.40 36.31 -0.15
N TRP A 663 15.75 36.28 -1.32
CA TRP A 663 15.74 35.13 -2.22
C TRP A 663 17.12 34.85 -2.83
N LYS A 664 17.99 35.86 -2.86
CA LYS A 664 19.34 35.83 -3.46
C LYS A 664 20.32 35.03 -2.59
N LEU A 665 19.91 34.64 -1.37
CA LEU A 665 20.64 33.80 -0.43
C LEU A 665 19.89 32.49 -0.10
N ASP A 666 18.85 32.14 -0.87
CA ASP A 666 17.92 31.04 -0.58
C ASP A 666 17.99 29.94 -1.67
N HIS A 667 17.67 28.70 -1.29
CA HIS A 667 17.40 27.60 -2.23
C HIS A 667 16.31 27.95 -3.27
N ARG A 668 15.40 28.89 -2.95
CA ARG A 668 14.44 29.47 -3.91
C ARG A 668 15.07 29.94 -5.20
N GLN A 669 16.31 30.46 -5.16
CA GLN A 669 17.00 30.90 -6.37
C GLN A 669 17.13 29.76 -7.40
N VAL A 670 17.49 28.54 -6.97
CA VAL A 670 17.67 27.39 -7.88
C VAL A 670 16.36 27.01 -8.59
N VAL A 671 15.24 27.08 -7.88
CA VAL A 671 13.91 26.82 -8.46
C VAL A 671 13.52 27.96 -9.40
N ALA A 672 13.82 29.21 -9.04
CA ALA A 672 13.51 30.37 -9.86
C ALA A 672 14.31 30.40 -11.18
N ASP A 673 15.64 30.23 -11.13
CA ASP A 673 16.51 30.20 -12.31
C ASP A 673 16.07 29.08 -13.28
N LEU A 674 15.64 27.91 -12.75
CA LEU A 674 15.18 26.78 -13.58
C LEU A 674 13.81 27.06 -14.24
N LEU A 675 12.87 27.65 -13.52
CA LEU A 675 11.56 28.04 -14.07
C LEU A 675 11.68 29.17 -15.10
N SER A 676 12.52 30.18 -14.85
CA SER A 676 12.81 31.23 -15.83
C SER A 676 13.54 30.70 -17.07
N THR A 677 14.49 29.76 -16.90
CA THR A 677 15.17 29.08 -18.03
C THR A 677 14.18 28.33 -18.92
N ALA A 678 13.12 27.76 -18.34
CA ALA A 678 11.99 27.15 -19.06
C ALA A 678 11.00 28.18 -19.66
N GLY A 679 11.25 29.49 -19.53
CA GLY A 679 10.48 30.56 -20.16
C GLY A 679 9.35 31.16 -19.31
N HIS A 680 9.10 30.61 -18.11
CA HIS A 680 8.12 31.11 -17.15
C HIS A 680 8.57 32.45 -16.53
N GLN A 681 7.66 33.14 -15.84
CA GLN A 681 8.01 34.32 -15.06
C GLN A 681 7.98 33.98 -13.57
N VAL A 682 9.04 34.35 -12.85
CA VAL A 682 9.13 34.20 -11.39
C VAL A 682 9.22 35.58 -10.76
N LYS A 683 8.29 35.89 -9.85
CA LYS A 683 8.23 37.15 -9.10
C LYS A 683 8.45 36.92 -7.60
N HIS A 684 9.48 37.51 -7.04
CA HIS A 684 9.82 37.39 -5.62
C HIS A 684 9.07 38.46 -4.83
N ILE A 685 8.23 38.06 -3.88
CA ILE A 685 7.56 38.98 -2.96
C ILE A 685 8.57 39.38 -1.90
N ASP A 686 8.93 40.67 -1.86
CA ASP A 686 9.85 41.23 -0.88
C ASP A 686 9.18 41.49 0.48
N MET A 687 9.90 42.11 1.42
CA MET A 687 9.35 42.46 2.74
C MET A 687 8.39 43.66 2.72
N THR A 688 8.37 44.46 1.65
CA THR A 688 7.41 45.55 1.45
C THR A 688 6.10 45.06 0.83
N GLY A 689 6.12 43.84 0.28
CA GLY A 689 5.02 43.23 -0.46
C GLY A 689 5.07 43.50 -1.97
N ALA A 690 6.09 44.23 -2.44
CA ALA A 690 6.33 44.47 -3.84
C ALA A 690 6.90 43.21 -4.52
N PRO A 691 6.44 42.87 -5.74
CA PRO A 691 7.03 41.82 -6.54
C PRO A 691 8.28 42.32 -7.29
N GLU A 692 9.44 41.73 -7.00
CA GLU A 692 10.69 41.85 -7.76
C GLU A 692 10.74 40.75 -8.83
N ASP A 693 10.99 41.10 -10.10
CA ASP A 693 11.19 40.10 -11.15
C ASP A 693 12.52 39.35 -10.94
N HIS A 694 12.56 38.05 -11.24
CA HIS A 694 13.78 37.25 -11.13
C HIS A 694 14.85 37.71 -12.15
N GLU A 695 16.09 37.81 -11.70
CA GLU A 695 17.26 38.13 -12.53
C GLU A 695 17.96 36.84 -12.99
N ASP A 696 17.72 36.47 -14.26
CA ASP A 696 18.28 35.27 -14.87
C ASP A 696 19.83 35.27 -14.85
N GLY A 697 20.43 34.13 -14.49
CA GLY A 697 21.88 33.96 -14.55
C GLY A 697 22.64 34.62 -13.40
N ARG A 698 21.94 35.05 -12.34
CA ARG A 698 22.57 35.49 -11.08
C ARG A 698 23.48 34.37 -10.54
N LYS A 699 24.71 34.72 -10.14
CA LYS A 699 25.63 33.76 -9.52
C LYS A 699 25.00 33.13 -8.27
N MET A 700 24.85 31.81 -8.27
CA MET A 700 24.38 31.04 -7.11
C MET A 700 25.29 31.26 -5.88
N PRO A 701 24.70 31.38 -4.66
CA PRO A 701 25.44 31.41 -3.42
C PRO A 701 26.43 30.25 -3.26
N ASP A 702 27.61 30.57 -2.75
CA ASP A 702 28.71 29.63 -2.54
C ASP A 702 28.29 28.39 -1.71
N PHE A 703 27.35 28.54 -0.76
CA PHE A 703 26.87 27.41 0.04
C PHE A 703 26.05 26.42 -0.79
N ILE A 704 25.20 26.90 -1.71
CA ILE A 704 24.39 26.07 -2.62
C ILE A 704 25.30 25.26 -3.54
N VAL A 705 26.31 25.91 -4.13
CA VAL A 705 27.27 25.27 -5.04
C VAL A 705 28.12 24.21 -4.32
N LYS A 706 28.53 24.48 -3.06
CA LYS A 706 29.34 23.56 -2.25
C LYS A 706 28.51 22.47 -1.55
N GLU A 707 27.19 22.60 -1.49
CA GLU A 707 26.30 21.68 -0.76
C GLU A 707 26.36 20.26 -1.31
N GLU A 708 26.38 20.09 -2.64
CA GLU A 708 26.46 18.77 -3.26
C GLU A 708 27.78 18.05 -2.91
N GLU A 709 28.91 18.74 -3.00
CA GLU A 709 30.23 18.18 -2.63
C GLU A 709 30.27 17.84 -1.13
N ARG A 710 29.74 18.72 -0.27
CA ARG A 710 29.63 18.53 1.18
C ARG A 710 28.81 17.29 1.51
N LEU A 711 27.66 17.10 0.85
CA LEU A 711 26.78 15.95 1.08
C LEU A 711 27.34 14.65 0.50
N ARG A 712 27.97 14.67 -0.68
CA ARG A 712 28.71 13.51 -1.22
C ARG A 712 29.84 13.08 -0.29
N LYS A 713 30.58 14.03 0.30
CA LYS A 713 31.62 13.76 1.31
C LYS A 713 31.02 13.13 2.56
N LEU A 714 29.93 13.68 3.10
CA LEU A 714 29.24 13.10 4.26
C LEU A 714 28.69 11.70 3.99
N GLU A 715 28.15 11.42 2.80
CA GLU A 715 27.67 10.09 2.44
C GLU A 715 28.82 9.08 2.28
N LYS A 716 29.96 9.50 1.68
CA LYS A 716 31.19 8.68 1.66
C LYS A 716 31.67 8.35 3.08
N GLN A 717 31.62 9.32 4.01
CA GLN A 717 31.97 9.09 5.41
C GLN A 717 30.98 8.18 6.15
N ARG A 718 29.68 8.22 5.81
CA ARG A 718 28.67 7.27 6.33
C ARG A 718 28.93 5.85 5.82
N GLN A 719 29.25 5.69 4.54
CA GLN A 719 29.56 4.40 3.93
C GLN A 719 30.86 3.80 4.46
N ALA A 720 31.88 4.63 4.71
CA ALA A 720 33.11 4.23 5.39
C ALA A 720 32.92 3.92 6.90
N GLY A 721 31.76 4.27 7.49
CA GLY A 721 31.49 4.14 8.92
C GLY A 721 32.19 5.18 9.81
N GLU A 722 32.95 6.12 9.23
CA GLU A 722 33.55 7.26 9.91
C GLU A 722 32.49 8.15 10.55
N LEU A 723 31.47 8.51 9.75
CA LEU A 723 30.31 9.22 10.25
C LEU A 723 29.37 8.20 10.91
N LYS A 724 29.56 7.99 12.21
CA LYS A 724 28.55 7.32 13.03
C LYS A 724 27.22 7.99 12.75
N ARG A 725 26.25 7.22 12.24
CA ARG A 725 24.85 7.65 12.17
C ARG A 725 24.51 8.28 13.53
N PRO A 726 23.82 9.44 13.58
CA PRO A 726 23.37 9.99 14.84
C PRO A 726 22.42 8.99 15.52
N GLU A 727 23.01 8.15 16.37
CA GLU A 727 22.29 7.44 17.41
C GLU A 727 21.61 8.52 18.26
N LYS A 728 20.37 8.26 18.70
CA LYS A 728 19.77 9.08 19.76
C LYS A 728 20.75 9.02 20.92
N SER A 729 21.46 10.12 21.12
CA SER A 729 22.78 10.09 21.74
C SER A 729 22.63 9.62 23.19
N SER A 730 23.70 9.10 23.80
CA SER A 730 23.66 8.91 25.25
C SER A 730 23.43 10.24 25.98
N VAL A 731 23.72 11.37 25.31
CA VAL A 731 23.36 12.73 25.74
C VAL A 731 21.85 12.96 25.68
N ASP A 732 21.12 12.57 24.61
CA ASP A 732 19.63 12.63 24.56
C ASP A 732 18.94 11.77 25.65
N ARG A 733 19.69 10.87 26.28
CA ARG A 733 19.27 10.05 27.42
C ARG A 733 20.04 10.37 28.71
N SER A 734 20.88 11.40 28.74
CA SER A 734 21.60 11.78 29.95
C SER A 734 20.60 12.34 30.95
N SER A 735 20.93 12.22 32.24
CA SER A 735 20.17 12.89 33.30
C SER A 735 20.05 14.39 33.03
N GLU A 736 21.05 15.01 32.39
CA GLU A 736 21.05 16.42 32.01
C GLU A 736 20.08 16.75 30.86
N ALA A 737 20.04 15.98 29.76
CA ALA A 737 19.07 16.25 28.69
C ALA A 737 17.65 15.89 29.11
N VAL A 738 17.48 14.87 29.97
CA VAL A 738 16.19 14.60 30.61
C VAL A 738 15.81 15.77 31.51
N ALA A 739 16.68 16.25 32.40
CA ALA A 739 16.42 17.42 33.24
C ALA A 739 16.11 18.68 32.39
N ALA A 740 16.90 18.97 31.36
CA ALA A 740 16.66 20.09 30.43
C ALA A 740 15.34 19.95 29.64
N LYS A 741 14.81 18.74 29.49
CA LYS A 741 13.51 18.47 28.88
C LYS A 741 12.36 18.59 29.89
N LEU A 742 12.60 18.27 31.15
CA LEU A 742 11.66 18.45 32.27
C LEU A 742 11.59 19.90 32.76
N LEU A 743 12.67 20.67 32.60
CA LEU A 743 12.72 22.11 32.88
C LEU A 743 12.06 22.96 31.79
N ARG A 744 11.81 22.39 30.60
CA ARG A 744 10.97 23.06 29.59
C ARG A 744 9.52 22.96 30.04
N PRO A 745 8.76 24.07 30.06
CA PRO A 745 7.32 23.99 30.30
C PRO A 745 6.69 23.07 29.24
N ALA A 746 5.75 22.24 29.67
CA ALA A 746 5.03 21.35 28.78
C ALA A 746 4.36 22.15 27.66
N GLN A 747 4.42 21.66 26.41
CA GLN A 747 3.78 22.35 25.31
C GLN A 747 2.26 22.28 25.49
N GLU A 748 1.65 23.41 25.75
CA GLU A 748 0.20 23.54 25.87
C GLU A 748 -0.45 23.34 24.49
N VAL A 749 -1.49 22.52 24.43
CA VAL A 749 -2.28 22.25 23.22
C VAL A 749 -3.72 22.60 23.54
N ASP A 750 -4.26 23.66 22.95
CA ASP A 750 -5.69 23.96 23.09
C ASP A 750 -6.51 22.90 22.33
N ALA A 751 -7.43 22.25 23.06
CA ALA A 751 -8.30 21.23 22.50
C ALA A 751 -9.25 21.80 21.45
N MET A 752 -9.78 23.00 21.66
CA MET A 752 -10.76 23.61 20.75
C MET A 752 -10.11 24.03 19.44
N ASP A 753 -8.87 24.51 19.48
CA ASP A 753 -8.14 24.84 18.24
C ASP A 753 -7.81 23.59 17.43
N GLU A 754 -7.32 22.50 18.03
CA GLU A 754 -7.06 21.28 17.26
C GLU A 754 -8.32 20.60 16.71
N LEU A 755 -9.50 20.82 17.33
CA LEU A 755 -10.78 20.38 16.78
C LEU A 755 -11.27 21.26 15.62
N ARG A 756 -11.12 22.60 15.73
CA ARG A 756 -11.37 23.52 14.60
C ARG A 756 -10.38 23.27 13.45
N ASN A 757 -9.19 22.75 13.76
CA ASN A 757 -8.17 22.35 12.81
C ASN A 757 -8.44 21.00 12.12
N ALA A 758 -9.68 20.52 12.08
CA ALA A 758 -10.11 19.43 11.24
C ALA A 758 -10.88 19.93 10.00
N SER A 759 -10.41 19.60 8.79
CA SER A 759 -11.08 20.00 7.54
C SER A 759 -12.25 19.11 7.14
N ASN A 760 -12.37 17.95 7.77
CA ASN A 760 -13.36 16.93 7.47
C ASN A 760 -13.57 16.02 8.70
N GLN A 761 -14.63 15.21 8.67
CA GLN A 761 -15.01 14.34 9.79
C GLN A 761 -13.91 13.34 10.19
N VAL A 762 -13.12 12.85 9.23
CA VAL A 762 -12.02 11.89 9.50
C VAL A 762 -10.85 12.59 10.21
N GLU A 763 -10.50 13.81 9.83
CA GLU A 763 -9.53 14.64 10.57
C GLU A 763 -10.06 15.00 11.97
N LEU A 764 -11.37 15.25 12.13
CA LEU A 764 -11.98 15.58 13.42
C LEU A 764 -11.85 14.42 14.39
N VAL A 765 -12.31 13.23 14.00
CA VAL A 765 -12.19 12.00 14.81
C VAL A 765 -10.73 11.69 15.18
N ARG A 766 -9.76 12.01 14.31
CA ARG A 766 -8.33 11.89 14.63
C ARG A 766 -7.86 12.92 15.64
N ALA A 767 -8.30 14.18 15.53
CA ALA A 767 -7.98 15.24 16.49
C ALA A 767 -8.56 14.91 17.88
N GLN A 768 -9.84 14.51 17.95
CA GLN A 768 -10.52 14.05 19.16
C GLN A 768 -9.71 12.96 19.90
N ARG A 769 -9.42 11.84 19.21
CA ARG A 769 -8.64 10.71 19.77
C ARG A 769 -7.22 11.10 20.17
N ASN A 770 -6.58 11.98 19.41
CA ASN A 770 -5.23 12.47 19.71
C ASN A 770 -5.23 13.33 20.98
N LEU A 771 -6.23 14.20 21.16
CA LEU A 771 -6.39 15.01 22.37
C LEU A 771 -6.67 14.14 23.60
N ALA A 772 -7.56 13.14 23.51
CA ALA A 772 -7.80 12.19 24.60
C ALA A 772 -6.52 11.42 24.98
N ARG A 773 -5.72 11.01 23.98
CA ARG A 773 -4.40 10.40 24.21
C ARG A 773 -3.40 11.36 24.86
N LEU A 774 -3.37 12.63 24.46
CA LEU A 774 -2.48 13.64 25.04
C LEU A 774 -2.87 13.95 26.48
N GLN A 775 -4.17 14.07 26.77
CA GLN A 775 -4.72 14.24 28.11
C GLN A 775 -4.28 13.08 29.03
N ARG A 776 -4.55 11.83 28.63
CA ARG A 776 -4.14 10.64 29.38
C ARG A 776 -2.62 10.54 29.62
N LEU A 777 -1.81 11.03 28.69
CA LEU A 777 -0.35 11.12 28.89
C LEU A 777 0.03 12.27 29.83
N GLY A 778 -0.71 13.37 29.81
CA GLY A 778 -0.63 14.46 30.79
C GLY A 778 -0.92 13.96 32.20
N ASP A 779 -2.07 13.35 32.42
CA ASP A 779 -2.50 12.86 33.73
C ASP A 779 -1.54 11.81 34.30
N LYS A 780 -1.12 10.85 33.46
CA LYS A 780 -0.22 9.78 33.87
C LYS A 780 1.22 10.21 34.18
N HIS A 781 1.74 11.22 33.47
CA HIS A 781 3.12 11.67 33.62
C HIS A 781 3.26 12.99 34.39
N GLY A 782 2.14 13.66 34.71
CA GLY A 782 2.11 14.96 35.36
C GLY A 782 3.00 15.97 34.62
N LEU A 783 3.85 16.66 35.40
CA LEU A 783 4.84 17.62 34.89
C LEU A 783 5.86 17.02 33.91
N MET A 784 6.01 15.69 33.86
CA MET A 784 6.93 15.01 32.93
C MET A 784 6.32 14.83 31.52
N ALA A 785 5.06 15.23 31.30
CA ALA A 785 4.40 15.18 30.01
C ALA A 785 4.90 16.30 29.09
N ASN A 786 5.44 15.95 27.91
CA ASN A 786 5.95 16.95 26.95
C ASN A 786 4.84 17.87 26.38
N LYS A 787 3.58 17.47 26.51
CA LYS A 787 2.40 18.22 26.06
C LYS A 787 1.29 18.07 27.08
N VAL A 788 0.56 19.15 27.34
CA VAL A 788 -0.63 19.18 28.22
C VAL A 788 -1.78 19.79 27.44
N VAL A 789 -2.97 19.21 27.54
CA VAL A 789 -4.15 19.71 26.83
C VAL A 789 -4.80 20.81 27.67
N LYS A 790 -5.08 21.96 27.06
CA LYS A 790 -5.86 23.06 27.65
C LYS A 790 -7.27 23.08 27.08
N ALA A 791 -8.20 23.60 27.89
CA ALA A 791 -9.62 23.75 27.56
C ALA A 791 -10.29 22.45 27.04
N ALA A 792 -9.81 21.28 27.46
CA ALA A 792 -10.36 19.98 27.07
C ALA A 792 -11.84 19.89 27.43
N PRO A 793 -12.76 19.74 26.44
CA PRO A 793 -14.16 19.46 26.72
C PRO A 793 -14.31 18.19 27.54
N ARG A 794 -15.35 18.12 28.37
CA ARG A 794 -15.60 16.99 29.29
C ARG A 794 -15.52 15.63 28.60
N TRP A 795 -16.03 15.49 27.38
CA TRP A 795 -15.98 14.22 26.63
C TRP A 795 -14.54 13.79 26.25
N ILE A 796 -13.56 14.70 26.10
CA ILE A 796 -12.14 14.34 25.93
C ILE A 796 -11.58 13.77 27.23
N LEU A 797 -11.95 14.35 28.37
CA LEU A 797 -11.54 13.87 29.69
C LEU A 797 -12.17 12.49 29.99
N ASP A 798 -13.42 12.29 29.57
CA ASP A 798 -14.12 11.01 29.67
C ASP A 798 -13.45 9.95 28.77
N GLU A 799 -13.21 10.24 27.49
CA GLU A 799 -12.49 9.33 26.57
C GLU A 799 -11.06 9.04 27.05
N ALA A 800 -10.36 10.02 27.63
CA ALA A 800 -9.02 9.81 28.20
C ALA A 800 -9.02 8.81 29.36
N ARG A 801 -10.05 8.84 30.22
CA ARG A 801 -10.25 7.89 31.31
C ARG A 801 -10.63 6.50 30.79
N GLU A 802 -11.56 6.41 29.85
CA GLU A 802 -11.91 5.14 29.18
C GLU A 802 -10.69 4.49 28.51
N GLN A 803 -9.83 5.27 27.87
CA GLN A 803 -8.57 4.78 27.29
C GLN A 803 -7.58 4.28 28.37
N GLU A 804 -7.57 4.87 29.57
CA GLU A 804 -6.72 4.41 30.67
C GLU A 804 -7.25 3.12 31.30
N GLU A 805 -8.55 3.05 31.59
CA GLU A 805 -9.23 1.84 32.06
C GLU A 805 -9.05 0.69 31.06
N TRP A 806 -9.20 0.93 29.76
CA TRP A 806 -8.95 -0.08 28.73
C TRP A 806 -7.50 -0.59 28.73
N ILE A 807 -6.51 0.29 28.91
CA ILE A 807 -5.09 -0.10 29.01
C ILE A 807 -4.80 -0.84 30.32
N ALA A 808 -5.40 -0.43 31.44
CA ALA A 808 -5.28 -1.12 32.72
C ALA A 808 -5.85 -2.53 32.63
N ASN A 809 -7.05 -2.68 32.07
CA ASN A 809 -7.70 -3.97 31.80
C ASN A 809 -6.86 -4.85 30.88
N LYS A 810 -6.33 -4.34 29.75
CA LYS A 810 -5.45 -5.11 28.87
C LYS A 810 -4.11 -5.49 29.52
N LYS A 811 -3.59 -4.67 30.44
CA LYS A 811 -2.40 -5.01 31.24
C LYS A 811 -2.69 -6.08 32.29
N ALA A 812 -3.85 -6.03 32.94
CA ALA A 812 -4.31 -7.05 33.90
C ALA A 812 -4.58 -8.38 33.21
N GLU A 813 -5.26 -8.38 32.06
CA GLU A 813 -5.49 -9.55 31.20
C GLU A 813 -4.15 -10.21 30.81
N LYS A 814 -3.17 -9.42 30.34
CA LYS A 814 -1.84 -9.94 30.02
C LYS A 814 -1.06 -10.45 31.24
N ALA A 815 -1.22 -9.83 32.41
CA ALA A 815 -0.61 -10.32 33.65
C ALA A 815 -1.25 -11.64 34.10
N GLY A 816 -2.57 -11.79 33.97
CA GLY A 816 -3.28 -13.03 34.23
C GLY A 816 -2.83 -14.17 33.31
N ILE A 817 -2.62 -13.90 32.02
CA ILE A 817 -2.05 -14.88 31.08
C ILE A 817 -0.64 -15.32 31.53
N LEU A 818 0.24 -14.38 31.89
CA LEU A 818 1.60 -14.69 32.33
C LEU A 818 1.66 -15.46 33.65
N LEU A 819 0.69 -15.26 34.55
CA LEU A 819 0.57 -16.03 35.80
C LEU A 819 -0.07 -17.41 35.57
N GLY A 820 -1.00 -17.53 34.62
CA GLY A 820 -1.61 -18.81 34.23
C GLY A 820 -0.64 -19.76 33.53
N ASP A 821 0.28 -19.23 32.72
CA ASP A 821 1.26 -20.03 31.97
C ASP A 821 2.35 -20.65 32.86
N GLN A 822 2.68 -19.98 33.98
CA GLN A 822 3.58 -20.55 35.01
C GLN A 822 2.98 -21.76 35.74
N GLY A 823 1.68 -22.01 35.62
CA GLY A 823 1.03 -23.22 36.14
C GLY A 823 1.26 -24.49 35.31
N ARG A 824 1.91 -24.39 34.13
CA ARG A 824 2.01 -25.52 33.18
C ARG A 824 3.43 -26.02 32.88
N SER A 825 4.47 -25.44 33.50
CA SER A 825 5.86 -25.86 33.31
C SER A 825 6.56 -26.29 34.62
N GLY A 826 6.67 -27.61 34.82
CA GLY A 826 7.78 -28.21 35.58
C GLY A 826 7.72 -28.18 37.12
N LYS A 827 7.26 -29.29 37.73
CA LYS A 827 7.49 -29.62 39.14
C LYS A 827 8.74 -30.48 39.29
N LYS A 828 9.87 -29.93 39.78
CA LYS A 828 10.85 -30.57 40.70
C LYS A 828 12.10 -29.69 40.94
N GLY A 829 12.57 -29.63 42.18
CA GLY A 829 13.84 -28.99 42.56
C GLY A 829 13.79 -28.43 43.98
N ASP A 830 14.18 -29.24 44.98
CA ASP A 830 14.09 -28.94 46.41
C ASP A 830 15.30 -28.15 46.98
N GLY A 831 15.07 -27.45 48.10
CA GLY A 831 16.12 -26.94 49.01
C GLY A 831 16.47 -25.45 48.82
N ALA A 832 16.76 -24.66 49.86
CA ALA A 832 16.78 -24.97 51.29
C ALA A 832 16.48 -23.74 52.18
N GLU A 833 16.17 -24.05 53.43
CA GLU A 833 15.73 -23.23 54.56
C GLU A 833 16.58 -21.98 54.88
N LYS A 834 15.92 -20.84 55.14
CA LYS A 834 16.29 -19.96 56.27
C LYS A 834 15.14 -19.06 56.73
N THR A 835 14.93 -19.05 58.05
CA THR A 835 13.92 -18.28 58.77
C THR A 835 14.31 -16.81 58.95
N ASP A 836 13.34 -15.90 58.95
CA ASP A 836 13.17 -14.96 60.07
C ASP A 836 11.76 -14.32 60.08
N ALA A 837 11.35 -13.83 61.26
CA ALA A 837 9.94 -13.58 61.60
C ALA A 837 9.44 -12.14 61.32
N GLY A 838 8.13 -11.99 61.05
CA GLY A 838 7.50 -10.68 60.83
C GLY A 838 5.96 -10.72 60.73
N SER A 839 5.29 -10.72 61.88
CA SER A 839 3.82 -10.73 62.02
C SER A 839 3.07 -9.61 61.26
N SER A 840 1.99 -9.96 60.55
CA SER A 840 0.68 -9.29 60.75
C SER A 840 -0.48 -10.06 60.13
N THR A 841 -1.66 -9.95 60.74
CA THR A 841 -2.89 -10.71 60.45
C THR A 841 -3.78 -10.02 59.40
N GLY A 842 -4.33 -10.79 58.47
CA GLY A 842 -5.42 -10.36 57.58
C GLY A 842 -6.06 -11.55 56.87
N GLY A 843 -7.25 -11.96 57.30
CA GLY A 843 -7.89 -13.20 56.80
C GLY A 843 -8.47 -13.07 55.40
N GLY A 844 -8.16 -14.05 54.55
CA GLY A 844 -8.91 -14.36 53.33
C GLY A 844 -9.26 -15.85 53.36
N SER A 845 -10.53 -16.18 53.15
CA SER A 845 -10.99 -17.57 53.06
C SER A 845 -10.46 -18.20 51.78
N THR A 846 -9.38 -18.99 51.89
CA THR A 846 -8.95 -19.87 50.81
C THR A 846 -10.01 -20.94 50.60
N GLU A 847 -10.77 -20.85 49.52
CA GLU A 847 -11.67 -21.92 49.10
C GLU A 847 -10.83 -23.18 48.87
N GLU A 848 -11.15 -24.24 49.61
CA GLU A 848 -10.36 -25.46 49.63
C GLU A 848 -10.60 -26.26 48.34
N LEU A 849 -9.52 -26.64 47.66
CA LEU A 849 -9.57 -27.23 46.32
C LEU A 849 -10.33 -28.56 46.37
N MET A 850 -11.51 -28.63 45.75
CA MET A 850 -12.30 -29.85 45.62
C MET A 850 -11.81 -30.67 44.41
N VAL A 851 -11.56 -31.97 44.60
CA VAL A 851 -10.95 -32.87 43.61
C VAL A 851 -11.66 -34.22 43.63
N GLU A 852 -11.75 -34.92 42.48
CA GLU A 852 -12.37 -36.25 42.39
C GLU A 852 -11.43 -37.36 42.89
N CYS A 853 -11.97 -38.28 43.70
CA CYS A 853 -11.30 -39.48 44.16
C CYS A 853 -11.01 -40.43 42.99
N GLY A 854 -9.75 -40.76 42.75
CA GLY A 854 -9.32 -41.65 41.66
C GLY A 854 -9.86 -43.09 41.71
N GLY A 855 -10.47 -43.51 42.83
CA GLY A 855 -11.05 -44.84 43.00
C GLY A 855 -12.57 -44.92 42.82
N CYS A 856 -13.32 -43.85 43.10
CA CYS A 856 -14.79 -43.87 43.06
C CYS A 856 -15.44 -42.65 42.36
N GLY A 857 -14.64 -41.65 41.95
CA GLY A 857 -15.12 -40.44 41.30
C GLY A 857 -15.88 -39.46 42.22
N GLN A 858 -15.97 -39.70 43.52
CA GLN A 858 -16.57 -38.71 44.43
C GLN A 858 -15.66 -37.52 44.66
N ILE A 859 -16.22 -36.32 44.62
CA ILE A 859 -15.50 -35.07 44.88
C ILE A 859 -15.34 -34.88 46.39
N ASP A 860 -14.10 -34.87 46.87
CA ASP A 860 -13.69 -34.59 48.25
C ASP A 860 -12.73 -33.38 48.27
N THR A 861 -12.40 -32.87 49.46
CA THR A 861 -11.34 -31.85 49.57
C THR A 861 -9.98 -32.43 49.21
N TRP A 862 -9.10 -31.64 48.57
CA TRP A 862 -7.75 -32.07 48.24
C TRP A 862 -6.92 -32.36 49.50
N SER A 863 -7.20 -31.73 50.64
CA SER A 863 -6.54 -32.05 51.91
C SER A 863 -6.89 -33.47 52.39
N GLU A 864 -8.11 -33.94 52.16
CA GLU A 864 -8.52 -35.32 52.46
C GLU A 864 -7.99 -36.34 51.44
N LEU A 865 -7.98 -35.99 50.14
CA LEU A 865 -7.47 -36.86 49.07
C LEU A 865 -5.95 -36.92 48.96
N ALA A 866 -5.21 -35.85 49.29
CA ALA A 866 -3.75 -35.81 49.21
C ALA A 866 -3.09 -36.73 50.25
N LEU A 867 -3.68 -36.86 51.44
CA LEU A 867 -3.31 -37.90 52.40
C LEU A 867 -3.42 -39.31 51.79
N GLY A 868 -4.30 -39.45 50.79
CA GLY A 868 -4.65 -40.66 50.07
C GLY A 868 -4.01 -40.87 48.70
N ASP A 869 -3.10 -39.99 48.28
CA ASP A 869 -2.54 -39.96 46.92
C ASP A 869 -3.63 -39.95 45.83
N GLY A 870 -4.67 -39.14 46.06
CA GLY A 870 -5.83 -39.01 45.18
C GLY A 870 -7.01 -39.92 45.50
N PHE A 871 -6.91 -40.80 46.51
CA PHE A 871 -7.99 -41.73 46.89
C PHE A 871 -8.63 -41.37 48.24
N CYS A 872 -9.96 -41.30 48.28
CA CYS A 872 -10.71 -41.03 49.51
C CYS A 872 -10.53 -42.17 50.53
N ARG A 873 -10.81 -41.88 51.81
CA ARG A 873 -10.61 -42.85 52.91
C ARG A 873 -11.30 -44.20 52.65
N SER A 874 -12.48 -44.19 52.06
CA SER A 874 -13.23 -45.38 51.70
C SER A 874 -12.49 -46.24 50.66
N CYS A 875 -12.04 -45.63 49.56
CA CYS A 875 -11.28 -46.33 48.52
C CYS A 875 -9.96 -46.90 49.04
N ARG A 876 -9.22 -46.14 49.85
CA ARG A 876 -8.00 -46.65 50.50
C ARG A 876 -8.27 -47.84 51.41
N ALA A 877 -9.32 -47.77 52.23
CA ALA A 877 -9.68 -48.86 53.14
C ALA A 877 -10.15 -50.13 52.40
N SER A 878 -10.72 -49.98 51.21
CA SER A 878 -11.17 -51.13 50.40
C SER A 878 -10.05 -51.90 49.67
N GLY A 879 -8.84 -51.34 49.56
CA GLY A 879 -7.68 -52.05 49.01
C GLY A 879 -7.79 -52.51 47.54
N GLN A 880 -8.76 -52.00 46.79
CA GLN A 880 -8.97 -52.35 45.38
C GLN A 880 -8.02 -51.57 44.47
N SER A 881 -6.75 -51.99 44.41
CA SER A 881 -5.90 -51.74 43.26
C SER A 881 -6.45 -52.56 42.08
N GLY A 882 -7.03 -51.89 41.10
CA GLY A 882 -7.54 -52.56 39.90
C GLY A 882 -6.41 -53.01 38.99
N ASP A 883 -6.07 -54.30 39.04
CA ASP A 883 -5.37 -54.96 37.94
C ASP A 883 -6.30 -55.00 36.71
N GLY A 884 -5.88 -54.34 35.63
CA GLY A 884 -6.62 -54.25 34.38
C GLY A 884 -5.68 -54.07 33.19
N ASP A 885 -5.48 -55.16 32.44
CA ASP A 885 -4.58 -55.23 31.28
C ASP A 885 -4.91 -54.21 30.18
N LEU A 886 -3.89 -53.49 29.68
CA LEU A 886 -3.82 -52.96 28.30
C LEU A 886 -2.36 -52.97 27.77
N PRO A 887 -2.15 -53.00 26.44
CA PRO A 887 -1.07 -53.82 25.89
C PRO A 887 0.15 -53.07 25.31
N GLY A 888 1.29 -53.78 25.35
CA GLY A 888 2.33 -53.82 24.32
C GLY A 888 2.74 -52.52 23.61
N ALA A 889 3.72 -51.81 24.17
CA ALA A 889 4.61 -50.93 23.42
C ALA A 889 5.97 -51.62 23.23
N ALA A 890 6.58 -51.46 22.04
CA ALA A 890 7.87 -52.05 21.73
C ALA A 890 8.99 -51.41 22.56
N ALA A 891 10.00 -52.21 22.94
CA ALA A 891 11.22 -51.68 23.52
C ALA A 891 12.05 -51.01 22.40
N GLU A 892 12.02 -49.68 22.34
CA GLU A 892 12.98 -48.92 21.55
C GLU A 892 14.38 -49.07 22.16
N GLU A 893 15.34 -49.36 21.28
CA GLU A 893 16.75 -49.54 21.58
C GLU A 893 17.36 -48.16 21.89
N LEU A 894 17.49 -47.84 23.19
CA LEU A 894 18.03 -46.55 23.65
C LEU A 894 19.45 -46.34 23.10
N GLU A 895 19.57 -45.41 22.14
CA GLU A 895 20.84 -45.06 21.51
C GLU A 895 21.88 -44.62 22.54
N ALA A 896 22.93 -45.43 22.69
CA ALA A 896 24.07 -45.10 23.53
C ALA A 896 25.03 -44.18 22.73
N VAL A 897 25.27 -42.97 23.25
CA VAL A 897 26.06 -41.92 22.61
C VAL A 897 27.44 -41.86 23.27
N GLN A 898 28.49 -41.49 22.51
CA GLN A 898 29.85 -41.38 23.04
C GLN A 898 30.11 -40.04 23.73
N CYS A 899 30.79 -40.08 24.88
CA CYS A 899 31.30 -38.90 25.57
C CYS A 899 32.31 -38.14 24.68
N ALA A 900 32.06 -36.84 24.47
CA ALA A 900 32.85 -35.98 23.58
C ALA A 900 34.34 -35.77 23.97
N THR A 901 34.79 -36.29 25.12
CA THR A 901 36.17 -36.14 25.63
C THR A 901 36.93 -37.47 25.78
N CYS A 902 36.23 -38.59 25.98
CA CYS A 902 36.86 -39.86 26.32
C CYS A 902 36.23 -41.10 25.64
N ASP A 903 35.36 -40.86 24.65
CA ASP A 903 34.69 -41.87 23.81
C ASP A 903 33.85 -42.92 24.56
N ALA A 904 33.64 -42.75 25.87
CA ALA A 904 32.83 -43.64 26.70
C ALA A 904 31.36 -43.58 26.27
N THR A 905 30.84 -44.69 25.75
CA THR A 905 29.44 -44.82 25.32
C THR A 905 28.51 -44.93 26.52
N LEU A 906 27.57 -44.00 26.66
CA LEU A 906 26.60 -43.91 27.74
C LEU A 906 25.21 -43.55 27.17
N PRO A 907 24.10 -43.85 27.87
CA PRO A 907 22.79 -43.38 27.47
C PRO A 907 22.78 -41.85 27.35
N TRP A 908 22.10 -41.31 26.32
CA TRP A 908 22.06 -39.86 26.08
C TRP A 908 21.60 -39.06 27.31
N GLU A 909 20.71 -39.63 28.12
CA GLU A 909 20.21 -39.12 29.40
C GLU A 909 21.32 -38.78 30.42
N VAL A 910 22.47 -39.48 30.36
CA VAL A 910 23.63 -39.24 31.24
C VAL A 910 24.53 -38.14 30.67
N LEU A 911 24.65 -38.04 29.35
CA LEU A 911 25.53 -37.09 28.67
C LEU A 911 24.89 -35.70 28.46
N CYS A 912 23.57 -35.64 28.29
CA CYS A 912 22.87 -34.37 28.06
C CYS A 912 22.89 -33.43 29.29
N LEU A 913 23.12 -33.98 30.49
CA LEU A 913 23.28 -33.21 31.73
C LEU A 913 24.59 -32.40 31.79
N ALA A 914 25.55 -32.68 30.92
CA ALA A 914 26.85 -32.02 30.87
C ALA A 914 27.32 -31.80 29.41
N ASP A 915 26.42 -31.33 28.53
CA ASP A 915 26.72 -30.94 27.15
C ASP A 915 27.54 -32.00 26.36
N GLY A 916 27.13 -33.28 26.45
CA GLY A 916 27.78 -34.39 25.74
C GLY A 916 29.01 -34.98 26.45
N HIS A 917 29.35 -34.52 27.66
CA HIS A 917 30.47 -35.02 28.45
C HIS A 917 29.98 -36.00 29.52
N CYS A 918 30.74 -37.07 29.79
CA CYS A 918 30.44 -37.94 30.92
C CYS A 918 30.78 -37.26 32.26
N PRO A 919 30.18 -37.68 33.39
CA PRO A 919 30.39 -37.03 34.68
C PRO A 919 31.87 -36.84 35.04
N SER A 920 32.71 -37.85 34.79
CA SER A 920 34.16 -37.80 35.06
C SER A 920 34.89 -36.74 34.22
N CYS A 921 34.45 -36.49 32.98
CA CYS A 921 35.03 -35.46 32.11
C CYS A 921 34.52 -34.06 32.49
N ALA A 922 33.28 -33.95 32.96
CA ALA A 922 32.71 -32.71 33.48
C ALA A 922 33.38 -32.25 34.79
N GLU A 923 33.70 -33.18 35.70
CA GLU A 923 34.44 -32.86 36.95
C GLU A 923 35.91 -32.50 36.69
N ASN A 924 36.54 -33.15 35.70
CA ASN A 924 37.93 -32.84 35.30
C ASN A 924 38.07 -31.50 34.59
N SER A 925 37.05 -31.03 33.85
CA SER A 925 37.09 -29.70 33.24
C SER A 925 37.03 -28.58 34.29
N LEU A 926 36.18 -28.73 35.30
CA LEU A 926 36.02 -27.79 36.43
C LEU A 926 37.27 -27.66 37.31
N SER A 927 38.04 -28.74 37.47
CA SER A 927 39.23 -28.78 38.33
C SER A 927 40.52 -28.26 37.68
N SER A 928 40.50 -28.00 36.36
CA SER A 928 41.67 -27.53 35.60
C SER A 928 41.90 -26.00 35.61
N SER A 929 40.96 -25.21 36.14
CA SER A 929 40.96 -23.74 35.99
C SER A 929 41.71 -22.95 37.08
N SER A 930 42.83 -23.48 37.61
CA SER A 930 43.69 -22.72 38.53
C SER A 930 45.18 -23.09 38.50
N SER A 931 46.00 -22.34 37.73
CA SER A 931 47.35 -21.92 38.18
C SER A 931 48.03 -20.91 37.24
N THR A 932 48.58 -19.86 37.86
CA THR A 932 49.78 -19.05 37.50
C THR A 932 50.27 -18.91 36.05
N ASN A 933 50.36 -17.65 35.58
CA ASN A 933 51.27 -17.21 34.52
C ASN A 933 52.74 -17.54 34.82
N PRO A 934 53.51 -17.91 33.78
CA PRO A 934 54.88 -17.41 33.61
C PRO A 934 55.07 -16.75 32.24
N ALA A 935 55.95 -15.73 32.20
CA ALA A 935 56.39 -15.10 30.96
C ALA A 935 57.50 -15.92 30.28
N LEU A 936 57.66 -15.81 28.96
CA LEU A 936 58.97 -15.76 28.28
C LEU A 936 58.85 -15.40 26.77
N LYS A 937 59.67 -14.42 26.38
CA LYS A 937 60.41 -14.21 25.11
C LYS A 937 59.98 -14.93 23.81
N ILE A 938 59.90 -14.13 22.74
CA ILE A 938 60.36 -14.51 21.39
C ILE A 938 61.35 -13.42 20.90
N GLU A 939 62.31 -13.85 20.08
CA GLU A 939 63.54 -13.11 19.74
C GLU A 939 63.41 -12.22 18.49
N ALA A 940 64.48 -11.50 18.16
CA ALA A 940 64.53 -10.51 17.08
C ALA A 940 65.59 -10.85 16.01
N SER A 941 65.46 -10.18 14.85
CA SER A 941 66.48 -9.89 13.81
C SER A 941 66.35 -10.69 12.48
N PRO A 942 66.89 -10.17 11.34
CA PRO A 942 67.40 -8.81 11.06
C PRO A 942 66.75 -8.14 9.83
N ALA A 943 67.20 -6.91 9.54
CA ALA A 943 66.76 -6.04 8.45
C ALA A 943 67.58 -6.19 7.14
N THR A 944 67.10 -5.55 6.07
CA THR A 944 67.94 -5.05 4.95
C THR A 944 67.52 -3.63 4.55
N GLU A 945 68.44 -2.90 3.94
CA GLU A 945 68.44 -1.43 3.77
C GLU A 945 67.55 -0.88 2.65
N ALA A 946 67.07 0.36 2.79
CA ALA A 946 67.51 1.51 1.96
C ALA A 946 66.80 2.84 2.34
N ALA A 947 67.54 3.95 2.41
CA ALA A 947 67.05 5.34 2.49
C ALA A 947 67.06 6.00 1.08
N PRO A 948 66.74 7.29 0.81
CA PRO A 948 66.91 8.54 1.61
C PRO A 948 65.59 9.25 1.97
N GLN A 949 65.46 9.96 3.10
CA GLN A 949 65.84 11.36 3.34
C GLN A 949 65.32 12.40 2.33
N GLU A 950 64.34 13.22 2.76
CA GLU A 950 64.50 14.69 2.77
C GLU A 950 63.62 15.30 3.87
N ALA A 951 63.94 16.53 4.32
CA ALA A 951 63.45 17.11 5.55
C ALA A 951 62.72 18.44 5.35
N ALA A 952 61.74 18.75 6.21
CA ALA A 952 61.52 20.09 6.76
C ALA A 952 60.50 20.05 7.92
N GLU A 953 60.90 20.55 9.08
CA GLU A 953 59.98 20.96 10.14
C GLU A 953 59.25 22.25 9.73
N THR A 954 58.00 22.45 10.17
CA THR A 954 57.70 23.69 10.92
C THR A 954 56.45 23.58 11.79
N THR A 955 56.53 24.28 12.92
CA THR A 955 55.66 24.15 14.09
C THR A 955 54.39 25.00 13.99
N ILE A 956 53.33 24.51 14.63
CA ILE A 956 52.08 25.23 14.92
C ILE A 956 52.35 26.55 15.65
N HIS A 957 51.78 27.68 15.22
CA HIS A 957 51.41 28.75 16.15
C HIS A 957 50.19 29.59 15.71
N LYS A 958 49.42 30.00 16.72
CA LYS A 958 48.14 30.72 16.69
C LYS A 958 48.35 32.25 16.73
N PRO A 959 47.65 33.06 15.93
CA PRO A 959 47.66 34.52 16.07
C PRO A 959 46.56 35.05 17.02
N PRO A 960 46.83 36.07 17.84
CA PRO A 960 45.83 36.87 18.57
C PRO A 960 45.47 38.18 17.84
N ALA A 961 44.54 38.95 18.42
CA ALA A 961 43.93 40.15 17.85
C ALA A 961 44.68 41.48 18.17
N THR A 962 44.05 42.61 17.80
CA THR A 962 44.43 44.05 17.97
C THR A 962 45.39 44.62 16.90
N ALA A 963 45.35 45.91 16.52
CA ALA A 963 44.28 46.94 16.50
C ALA A 963 44.78 48.18 15.68
N THR A 964 43.86 49.05 15.20
CA THR A 964 44.05 50.49 14.84
C THR A 964 45.29 50.96 14.04
N THR A 965 45.11 51.61 12.89
CA THR A 965 45.29 53.09 12.72
C THR A 965 45.06 53.64 11.30
N ALA A 966 44.54 54.87 11.25
CA ALA A 966 44.76 55.98 10.31
C ALA A 966 44.58 55.82 8.77
N SER A 967 43.76 56.73 8.22
CA SER A 967 43.80 57.18 6.82
C SER A 967 45.04 58.03 6.51
N PRO A 968 45.29 58.36 5.22
CA PRO A 968 45.07 59.77 4.83
C PRO A 968 44.39 60.00 3.46
N THR A 969 43.87 61.21 3.32
CA THR A 969 43.23 61.84 2.14
C THR A 969 44.22 62.35 1.07
N ALA A 970 43.85 62.26 -0.22
CA ALA A 970 43.96 63.35 -1.23
C ALA A 970 43.33 62.90 -2.59
N THR A 971 42.28 63.54 -3.14
CA THR A 971 42.32 64.58 -4.23
C THR A 971 42.95 64.09 -5.56
N THR A 972 42.41 64.28 -6.78
CA THR A 972 41.71 65.48 -7.34
C THR A 972 40.98 65.24 -8.69
N THR A 973 39.95 66.06 -9.00
CA THR A 973 39.52 66.65 -10.33
C THR A 973 38.79 65.86 -11.45
N THR A 974 37.50 66.24 -11.66
CA THR A 974 36.81 66.72 -12.92
C THR A 974 36.84 65.90 -14.24
N ALA A 975 35.82 65.87 -15.12
CA ALA A 975 34.90 66.96 -15.52
C ALA A 975 33.53 66.52 -16.13
N THR A 976 32.46 67.17 -15.65
CA THR A 976 31.36 67.90 -16.35
C THR A 976 30.80 67.55 -17.75
N SER A 977 29.47 67.36 -17.83
CA SER A 977 28.46 67.91 -18.80
C SER A 977 27.27 66.92 -18.97
N ALA A 978 26.01 67.30 -19.28
CA ALA A 978 25.23 68.53 -19.09
C ALA A 978 23.72 68.16 -19.11
N ALA A 979 22.83 69.02 -18.58
CA ALA A 979 21.37 68.80 -18.57
C ALA A 979 20.70 69.19 -19.92
N PRO A 980 19.37 68.97 -20.07
CA PRO A 980 18.49 70.12 -19.79
C PRO A 980 17.17 69.79 -19.04
N VAL A 981 16.48 70.87 -18.69
CA VAL A 981 15.29 70.99 -17.82
C VAL A 981 13.97 70.82 -18.59
N SER A 982 12.91 70.34 -17.91
CA SER A 982 11.54 70.81 -18.18
C SER A 982 10.69 70.83 -16.90
N THR A 983 9.83 71.84 -16.79
CA THR A 983 9.04 72.22 -15.62
C THR A 983 7.54 71.93 -15.81
N ALA A 984 6.83 71.47 -14.77
CA ALA A 984 5.41 71.77 -14.58
C ALA A 984 4.91 71.49 -13.13
N ALA A 985 4.25 72.48 -12.55
CA ALA A 985 3.27 72.43 -11.46
C ALA A 985 2.15 73.44 -11.86
N PRO A 986 0.88 73.39 -11.39
CA PRO A 986 0.44 73.25 -9.99
C PRO A 986 -0.66 72.13 -9.85
N ALA A 987 -1.53 72.02 -8.83
CA ALA A 987 -1.86 72.93 -7.73
C ALA A 987 -2.31 72.28 -6.40
N THR A 988 -2.17 73.13 -5.37
CA THR A 988 -2.83 73.24 -4.06
C THR A 988 -4.35 73.03 -4.05
N GLU A 989 -4.87 72.33 -3.04
CA GLU A 989 -6.08 72.74 -2.32
C GLU A 989 -6.05 72.25 -0.86
N GLN A 990 -6.65 73.03 0.06
CA GLN A 990 -6.66 72.77 1.51
C GLN A 990 -8.05 72.30 1.95
N GLY A 991 -8.12 71.29 2.83
CA GLY A 991 -9.38 70.81 3.40
C GLY A 991 -9.26 70.50 4.88
N ILE A 992 -9.52 71.49 5.74
CA ILE A 992 -9.68 71.28 7.19
C ILE A 992 -11.11 70.83 7.46
N GLY A 993 -11.29 69.73 8.21
CA GLY A 993 -12.61 69.16 8.50
C GLY A 993 -12.65 68.35 9.80
N THR A 994 -12.67 69.03 10.95
CA THR A 994 -13.11 68.43 12.22
C THR A 994 -14.63 68.48 12.33
N TYR A 995 -15.31 67.39 12.73
CA TYR A 995 -16.23 67.37 13.88
C TYR A 995 -16.99 66.03 14.09
N ASN A 996 -17.17 65.69 15.38
CA ASN A 996 -18.23 64.89 16.03
C ASN A 996 -18.51 63.40 15.70
N ASN A 997 -18.28 62.58 16.74
CA ASN A 997 -19.29 61.82 17.49
C ASN A 997 -20.67 61.63 16.84
N ASN A 998 -21.13 60.37 16.81
CA ASN A 998 -22.44 60.06 17.39
C ASN A 998 -22.49 58.64 17.96
N ASP A 999 -22.95 58.52 19.20
CA ASP A 999 -23.34 57.25 19.80
C ASP A 999 -24.62 56.72 19.14
N ASN A 1000 -24.81 55.39 19.08
CA ASN A 1000 -26.13 54.86 19.42
C ASN A 1000 -26.18 53.39 19.88
N ASN A 1001 -26.89 53.23 20.99
CA ASN A 1001 -27.29 51.97 21.61
C ASN A 1001 -28.12 51.04 20.69
N ASN A 1002 -27.92 49.73 20.86
CA ASN A 1002 -29.02 48.80 21.19
C ASN A 1002 -28.41 47.51 21.77
N HIS A 1003 -28.44 47.26 23.08
CA HIS A 1003 -29.56 46.61 23.79
C HIS A 1003 -30.24 45.47 23.00
N ASN A 1004 -29.93 44.22 23.37
CA ASN A 1004 -30.99 43.34 23.85
C ASN A 1004 -30.49 42.33 24.90
N ASN A 1005 -31.34 42.07 25.89
CA ASN A 1005 -31.13 41.07 26.94
C ASN A 1005 -31.44 39.66 26.43
N ASN A 1006 -30.82 38.65 27.03
CA ASN A 1006 -31.63 37.59 27.63
C ASN A 1006 -30.92 36.91 28.81
N ASN A 1007 -31.55 37.01 29.98
CA ASN A 1007 -31.15 36.28 31.17
C ASN A 1007 -31.59 34.82 31.05
N ASN A 1008 -30.85 33.90 31.67
CA ASN A 1008 -31.52 32.89 32.48
C ASN A 1008 -30.73 32.56 33.75
N LYS A 1009 -31.41 32.65 34.89
CA LYS A 1009 -30.89 32.47 36.26
C LYS A 1009 -31.43 31.17 36.82
N THR A 1010 -30.55 30.30 37.34
CA THR A 1010 -30.76 29.37 38.48
C THR A 1010 -29.48 28.52 38.64
N ALA A 1011 -28.99 28.15 39.82
CA ALA A 1011 -29.26 28.61 41.18
C ALA A 1011 -28.01 28.32 42.02
N ALA A 1012 -27.81 29.06 43.12
CA ALA A 1012 -26.65 28.87 44.00
C ALA A 1012 -26.83 27.65 44.92
N ARG A 1013 -25.72 26.99 45.27
CA ARG A 1013 -25.59 26.30 46.57
C ARG A 1013 -24.15 26.40 47.08
N ALA A 1014 -24.00 27.02 48.24
CA ALA A 1014 -22.73 27.14 48.95
C ALA A 1014 -22.42 25.84 49.72
N GLY A 1015 -21.14 25.62 49.98
CA GLY A 1015 -20.61 24.58 50.86
C GLY A 1015 -19.20 24.97 51.30
N GLU A 1016 -19.05 25.31 52.58
CA GLU A 1016 -17.77 25.72 53.20
C GLU A 1016 -16.96 24.50 53.69
N CYS A 1017 -15.78 24.80 54.26
CA CYS A 1017 -14.82 23.89 54.91
C CYS A 1017 -14.02 22.95 53.99
N GLY A 1018 -12.71 22.78 54.18
CA GLY A 1018 -11.83 23.44 55.17
C GLY A 1018 -10.35 23.15 54.92
N MET A 1019 -9.47 23.93 55.57
CA MET A 1019 -8.01 23.70 55.55
C MET A 1019 -7.62 22.53 56.46
N THR A 1020 -6.71 21.67 56.00
CA THR A 1020 -5.79 20.93 56.88
C THR A 1020 -4.42 20.72 56.24
N ALA A 1021 -3.40 20.75 57.11
CA ALA A 1021 -1.98 20.91 56.87
C ALA A 1021 -1.24 19.80 56.09
N ILE A 1022 -0.02 20.19 55.68
CA ILE A 1022 1.11 19.38 55.21
C ILE A 1022 1.61 18.44 56.34
N PRO A 1023 2.23 17.30 56.00
CA PRO A 1023 3.56 17.04 56.58
C PRO A 1023 4.61 16.62 55.53
N ASP A 1024 5.83 17.15 55.70
CA ASP A 1024 7.04 16.67 55.04
C ASP A 1024 7.43 15.27 55.55
N ALA A 1025 7.97 14.43 54.67
CA ALA A 1025 8.89 13.36 55.04
C ALA A 1025 9.82 13.04 53.86
N ALA A 1026 11.13 13.05 54.11
CA ALA A 1026 12.16 12.82 53.10
C ALA A 1026 12.91 11.50 53.31
N SER A 1027 13.52 11.01 52.22
CA SER A 1027 14.53 9.94 52.14
C SER A 1027 14.08 8.48 52.40
N VAL A 1028 14.48 7.57 51.50
CA VAL A 1028 15.38 6.43 51.76
C VAL A 1028 15.89 5.89 50.40
N PHE A 1029 17.02 5.19 50.46
CA PHE A 1029 17.98 4.77 49.44
C PHE A 1029 17.49 4.08 48.15
N ALA A 1030 18.39 4.10 47.16
CA ALA A 1030 18.34 3.31 45.92
C ALA A 1030 19.24 2.06 46.02
N ASP A 1031 18.85 0.99 45.32
CA ASP A 1031 19.72 -0.15 45.01
C ASP A 1031 19.66 -0.49 43.52
N VAL A 1032 20.81 -0.84 42.92
CA VAL A 1032 20.96 -1.14 41.50
C VAL A 1032 21.71 -2.46 41.33
N ALA A 1033 21.04 -3.47 40.78
CA ALA A 1033 21.66 -4.76 40.41
C ALA A 1033 22.19 -4.74 38.95
N PRO A 1034 23.26 -5.51 38.63
CA PRO A 1034 24.08 -5.26 37.44
C PRO A 1034 23.66 -5.96 36.15
N VAL A 1035 24.12 -5.41 35.02
CA VAL A 1035 23.78 -5.86 33.66
C VAL A 1035 24.81 -6.85 33.11
N ALA A 1036 24.57 -8.16 33.29
CA ALA A 1036 25.42 -9.21 32.71
C ALA A 1036 25.15 -9.47 31.20
N HIS A 1037 23.92 -9.25 30.72
CA HIS A 1037 23.46 -9.75 29.41
C HIS A 1037 23.98 -9.01 28.15
N LYS A 1038 24.76 -7.92 28.31
CA LYS A 1038 25.22 -7.07 27.19
C LYS A 1038 26.63 -7.37 26.69
N SER A 1039 27.43 -8.15 27.42
CA SER A 1039 28.78 -8.55 26.99
C SER A 1039 28.72 -9.61 25.89
N ALA A 1040 27.94 -10.69 26.09
CA ALA A 1040 27.76 -11.78 25.13
C ALA A 1040 27.32 -11.28 23.75
N TRP A 1041 26.32 -10.39 23.69
CA TRP A 1041 25.82 -9.81 22.44
C TRP A 1041 26.87 -8.95 21.69
N ARG A 1042 27.83 -8.36 22.42
CA ARG A 1042 28.95 -7.62 21.83
C ARG A 1042 30.06 -8.54 21.34
N ALA A 1043 30.24 -9.72 21.93
CA ALA A 1043 31.19 -10.73 21.46
C ALA A 1043 30.71 -11.38 20.16
N ALA A 1044 29.46 -11.88 20.13
CA ALA A 1044 28.86 -12.49 18.94
C ALA A 1044 28.91 -11.56 17.71
N ARG A 1045 28.58 -10.28 17.90
CA ARG A 1045 28.62 -9.29 16.81
C ARG A 1045 30.04 -9.01 16.27
N ARG A 1046 31.08 -9.06 17.11
CA ARG A 1046 32.48 -8.91 16.63
C ARG A 1046 32.92 -10.14 15.86
N SER A 1047 32.61 -11.34 16.35
CA SER A 1047 32.94 -12.59 15.67
C SER A 1047 32.30 -12.65 14.27
N ALA A 1048 31.02 -12.30 14.14
CA ALA A 1048 30.35 -12.19 12.85
C ALA A 1048 30.98 -11.13 11.91
N GLN A 1049 31.45 -10.00 12.43
CA GLN A 1049 32.15 -8.98 11.64
C GLN A 1049 33.55 -9.43 11.19
N GLN A 1050 34.26 -10.22 12.00
CA GLN A 1050 35.56 -10.80 11.65
C GLN A 1050 35.41 -11.89 10.58
N ALA A 1051 34.41 -12.78 10.70
CA ALA A 1051 34.09 -13.77 9.68
C ALA A 1051 33.75 -13.13 8.32
N ALA A 1052 32.92 -12.07 8.32
CA ALA A 1052 32.58 -11.32 7.11
C ALA A 1052 33.75 -10.53 6.50
N ALA A 1053 34.80 -10.23 7.28
CA ALA A 1053 36.02 -9.62 6.78
C ALA A 1053 36.96 -10.68 6.16
N ALA A 1054 37.11 -11.84 6.80
CA ALA A 1054 37.90 -12.96 6.28
C ALA A 1054 37.36 -13.46 4.92
N ALA A 1055 36.04 -13.67 4.81
CA ALA A 1055 35.38 -14.10 3.57
C ALA A 1055 35.50 -13.09 2.40
N ARG A 1056 35.94 -11.85 2.64
CA ARG A 1056 36.25 -10.87 1.58
C ARG A 1056 37.70 -10.90 1.12
N VAL A 1057 38.59 -11.54 1.88
CA VAL A 1057 40.01 -11.72 1.54
C VAL A 1057 40.21 -13.01 0.75
N GLU A 1058 39.33 -14.00 0.87
CA GLU A 1058 39.35 -15.22 0.03
C GLU A 1058 38.70 -15.04 -1.37
N VAL A 1059 38.04 -13.90 -1.62
CA VAL A 1059 37.32 -13.60 -2.88
C VAL A 1059 38.08 -12.57 -3.74
N ALA A 1060 39.25 -12.11 -3.27
CA ALA A 1060 40.13 -11.14 -3.94
C ALA A 1060 41.51 -11.74 -4.19
#